data_AF-A0A1Z5TUD6-F1
#
_entry.id   AF-A0A1Z5TUD6-F1
#
_cell.length_a   1.000
_cell.length_b   1.000
_cell.length_c   1.000
_cell.angle_alpha   90.00
_cell.angle_beta   90.00
_cell.angle_gamma   90.00
#
_symmetry.space_group_name_H-M   'P 1'
#
loop_
_entity.id
_entity.type
_entity.pdbx_description
1 polymer ?
#
loop_
_entity_poly.entity_id
_entity_poly.type
_entity_poly.pdbx_seq_one_letter_code
_entity_poly.pdbx_strand_id
1 'polypeptide(L)'
;MHLSALISDLSNPWINDMTLTVPSALTFKLFSLLIIVLSFALYPYFHQINSPKMARIFITGSSDGIGAHAARALADKGHSVTLHARNAQRAEDARKAVPKAENVLVGDLKSIADTKKLAEEANKSGTFDTVIHNAGIGYGGTSSREMTSDGISAVFSVNTLAAYILACEMNKPKSRMLFMSSDSAMGGDESLKNCTTSHSYGNSKLHNTMLANAFARRWTDLQIIAMHPGWVRTKMGGMAPGSTDKPAKALSEWAAGEGRLTSLKSGSFCTPSGEDTTHPGSFNQQKQEELLKICKDVSGVSVPGELHRLDLVALTMARKVFLSAAVASATASVSLASSDCTPSSFKDVEAYGTRVLNISAKTVSAYGGLPDNEVCQVTISLTHPGAGDVVKNYYALPLNWNERFQGVGGGGFAAGDLQDLPGQAALRYACGATDAGHNTTSAASSNASDWALRSPGVVNQDLLLNFARRSLHDMTVMGKAVTETFYGKPIQNSYWSGCSTGGRQGLTFAQYYPEDYDGIVATAPAIQWNDFLPAELWPYVVQNVEGYTVSACEFEIALTAAINTCDGLDGVHDGIISAPGICNFKASSIAGKQHRCSHNNATVEFSKTAAKIIDMIWEGPITGQGERLWFGLTKGTNFSGLAPEAKDGAEGPQPFEISASWAKNFLAKDLSYDLTDLDYENYPDVRTESKLQYDSIIGTASPDLRRFQDRGGKMITWHGLADQLIFPQGSIYYYNRVKELIPDVQGFYRQFYAPGVGHCRGGTGPIPVDPLLTLRAWVENGTAPETLPAASVYELNGDVSAVVEGGIARRQDLCAYPEVSEYKGTGDPASADSYRCKLDARGWLEFPPLDRHGYLKSQ
;
A
#
# COMPACT_ATOMS: atom_id res chain seq x y z
N MET A 1 -34.69 -21.46 35.02
CA MET A 1 -36.03 -22.07 34.86
C MET A 1 -35.99 -22.96 33.64
N HIS A 2 -36.58 -24.15 33.77
CA HIS A 2 -36.75 -25.21 32.76
C HIS A 2 -35.49 -25.95 32.30
N LEU A 3 -35.18 -27.02 33.02
CA LEU A 3 -35.15 -28.34 32.38
C LEU A 3 -35.71 -29.38 33.36
N SER A 4 -37.01 -29.24 33.62
CA SER A 4 -37.89 -30.27 34.17
C SER A 4 -38.66 -30.88 33.00
N ALA A 5 -37.99 -31.72 32.20
CA ALA A 5 -38.65 -32.55 31.19
C ALA A 5 -37.61 -33.50 30.59
N LEU A 6 -37.47 -34.69 31.18
CA LEU A 6 -37.11 -35.96 30.54
C LEU A 6 -36.69 -36.97 31.62
N ILE A 7 -37.60 -37.19 32.57
CA ILE A 7 -37.75 -38.47 33.27
C ILE A 7 -39.21 -38.86 33.03
N SER A 8 -39.46 -39.62 31.96
CA SER A 8 -40.66 -40.43 31.76
C SER A 8 -40.47 -41.28 30.50
N ASP A 9 -39.76 -42.39 30.61
CA ASP A 9 -40.23 -43.68 30.11
C ASP A 9 -39.07 -44.66 30.21
N LEU A 10 -39.19 -45.59 31.16
CA LEU A 10 -38.85 -47.01 31.03
C LEU A 10 -39.15 -47.64 32.39
N SER A 11 -40.45 -47.81 32.62
CA SER A 11 -40.96 -48.80 33.56
C SER A 11 -40.77 -50.19 32.96
N ASN A 12 -39.97 -51.05 33.60
CA ASN A 12 -40.30 -52.47 33.64
C ASN A 12 -39.85 -53.07 34.98
N PRO A 13 -40.71 -53.80 35.71
CA PRO A 13 -40.55 -54.11 37.12
C PRO A 13 -40.05 -55.54 37.30
N TRP A 14 -38.87 -55.70 37.89
CA TRP A 14 -38.50 -56.96 38.53
C TRP A 14 -37.80 -56.66 39.84
N ILE A 15 -38.28 -57.34 40.88
CA ILE A 15 -37.75 -57.43 42.25
C ILE A 15 -38.27 -56.35 43.20
N ASN A 16 -39.53 -56.53 43.61
CA ASN A 16 -39.89 -56.40 45.02
C ASN A 16 -39.74 -57.77 45.70
N ASP A 17 -39.51 -57.73 47.01
CA ASP A 17 -39.38 -58.84 47.97
C ASP A 17 -38.05 -59.60 48.01
N MET A 18 -37.14 -59.07 48.83
CA MET A 18 -36.47 -59.87 49.87
C MET A 18 -36.06 -58.95 51.02
N THR A 19 -36.93 -58.86 52.03
CA THR A 19 -36.59 -58.41 53.37
C THR A 19 -35.65 -59.44 54.01
N LEU A 20 -34.35 -59.24 53.82
CA LEU A 20 -33.31 -59.92 54.60
C LEU A 20 -32.60 -58.90 55.48
N THR A 21 -32.95 -58.95 56.76
CA THR A 21 -32.24 -58.32 57.86
C THR A 21 -30.84 -58.93 57.97
N VAL A 22 -29.85 -58.27 57.33
CA VAL A 22 -28.43 -58.53 57.58
C VAL A 22 -27.92 -57.52 58.59
N PRO A 23 -27.24 -57.94 59.69
CA PRO A 23 -26.68 -57.01 60.66
C PRO A 23 -25.70 -56.06 59.98
N SER A 24 -25.78 -54.78 60.35
CA SER A 24 -25.04 -53.62 59.85
C SER A 24 -23.49 -53.71 59.84
N ALA A 25 -22.92 -54.85 60.23
CA ALA A 25 -21.47 -55.09 60.27
C ALA A 25 -20.92 -55.81 59.02
N LEU A 26 -21.71 -56.63 58.32
CA LEU A 26 -21.21 -57.42 57.18
C LEU A 26 -21.34 -56.69 55.84
N THR A 27 -22.40 -55.90 55.66
CA THR A 27 -22.55 -54.96 54.54
C THR A 27 -21.47 -53.88 54.59
N PHE A 28 -21.12 -53.36 55.77
CA PHE A 28 -20.01 -52.41 55.93
C PHE A 28 -18.66 -53.01 55.56
N LYS A 29 -18.39 -54.27 55.92
CA LYS A 29 -17.11 -54.94 55.59
C LYS A 29 -16.99 -55.27 54.10
N LEU A 30 -18.06 -55.70 53.45
CA LEU A 30 -18.04 -55.96 51.99
C LEU A 30 -17.98 -54.67 51.17
N PHE A 31 -18.65 -53.60 51.61
CA PHE A 31 -18.52 -52.26 51.00
C PHE A 31 -17.12 -51.68 51.22
N SER A 32 -16.53 -51.88 52.41
CA SER A 32 -15.15 -51.46 52.70
C SER A 32 -14.13 -52.22 51.86
N LEU A 33 -14.33 -53.53 51.66
CA LEU A 33 -13.44 -54.35 50.83
C LEU A 33 -13.57 -53.97 49.34
N LEU A 34 -14.78 -53.66 48.86
CA LEU A 34 -15.02 -53.19 47.50
C LEU A 34 -14.39 -51.80 47.27
N ILE A 35 -14.48 -50.88 48.25
CA ILE A 35 -13.80 -49.59 48.21
C ILE A 35 -12.29 -49.78 48.23
N ILE A 36 -11.74 -50.69 49.03
CA ILE A 36 -10.28 -50.95 49.07
C ILE A 36 -9.81 -51.56 47.75
N VAL A 37 -10.53 -52.51 47.17
CA VAL A 37 -10.18 -53.13 45.88
C VAL A 37 -10.31 -52.12 44.72
N LEU A 38 -11.34 -51.26 44.72
CA LEU A 38 -11.44 -50.13 43.79
C LEU A 38 -10.34 -49.10 44.01
N SER A 39 -9.92 -48.87 45.26
CA SER A 39 -8.85 -47.94 45.61
C SER A 39 -7.48 -48.44 45.14
N PHE A 40 -7.22 -49.75 45.19
CA PHE A 40 -6.00 -50.36 44.65
C PHE A 40 -6.02 -50.50 43.12
N ALA A 41 -7.18 -50.78 42.51
CA ALA A 41 -7.33 -50.81 41.05
C ALA A 41 -7.27 -49.41 40.41
N LEU A 42 -7.69 -48.37 41.13
CA LEU A 42 -7.56 -46.96 40.73
C LEU A 42 -6.32 -46.29 41.30
N TYR A 43 -5.49 -46.95 42.11
CA TYR A 43 -4.27 -46.37 42.69
C TYR A 43 -3.27 -45.90 41.62
N PRO A 44 -3.03 -46.62 40.50
CA PRO A 44 -2.21 -46.11 39.40
C PRO A 44 -2.85 -44.90 38.69
N TYR A 45 -4.18 -44.78 38.74
CA TYR A 45 -4.93 -43.66 38.16
C TYR A 45 -4.99 -42.43 39.07
N PHE A 46 -5.08 -42.60 40.40
CA PHE A 46 -5.10 -41.49 41.36
C PHE A 46 -3.71 -40.92 41.63
N HIS A 47 -2.65 -41.73 41.58
CA HIS A 47 -1.29 -41.21 41.77
C HIS A 47 -0.77 -40.39 40.58
N GLN A 48 -1.45 -40.45 39.43
CA GLN A 48 -1.12 -39.65 38.25
C GLN A 48 -1.89 -38.31 38.20
N ILE A 49 -2.80 -38.04 39.13
CA ILE A 49 -3.71 -36.87 39.07
C ILE A 49 -3.25 -35.67 39.93
N ASN A 50 -2.29 -35.80 40.86
CA ASN A 50 -1.96 -34.71 41.79
C ASN A 50 -0.46 -34.46 42.07
N SER A 51 0.43 -34.90 41.19
CA SER A 51 1.77 -34.28 41.12
C SER A 51 1.76 -33.27 39.98
N PRO A 52 1.86 -31.95 40.24
CA PRO A 52 1.96 -30.98 39.14
C PRO A 52 3.14 -31.40 38.27
N LYS A 53 2.89 -31.55 36.96
CA LYS A 53 3.93 -31.96 36.02
C LYS A 53 5.04 -30.91 36.08
N MET A 54 6.17 -31.30 36.65
CA MET A 54 7.34 -30.46 36.83
C MET A 54 7.91 -30.08 35.45
N ALA A 55 7.49 -28.94 34.91
CA ALA A 55 8.03 -28.40 33.68
C ALA A 55 9.46 -27.84 33.87
N ARG A 56 10.30 -28.03 32.86
CA ARG A 56 11.61 -27.39 32.70
C ARG A 56 11.45 -26.16 31.80
N ILE A 57 11.74 -24.98 32.33
CA ILE A 57 11.50 -23.71 31.63
C ILE A 57 12.81 -22.93 31.48
N PHE A 58 13.07 -22.44 30.27
CA PHE A 58 14.12 -21.46 30.00
C PHE A 58 13.52 -20.07 29.75
N ILE A 59 14.02 -19.03 30.42
CA ILE A 59 13.53 -17.66 30.28
C ILE A 59 14.69 -16.70 30.04
N THR A 60 14.62 -15.94 28.95
CA THR A 60 15.58 -14.87 28.67
C THR A 60 15.21 -13.56 29.36
N GLY A 61 16.21 -12.83 29.87
CA GLY A 61 15.99 -11.52 30.50
C GLY A 61 15.39 -11.63 31.90
N SER A 62 15.96 -12.52 32.71
CA SER A 62 15.38 -12.95 34.00
C SER A 62 16.04 -12.29 35.21
N SER A 63 16.88 -11.28 35.00
CA SER A 63 17.54 -10.53 36.07
C SER A 63 16.67 -9.44 36.70
N ASP A 64 15.57 -9.03 36.04
CA ASP A 64 14.68 -7.96 36.50
C ASP A 64 13.29 -8.06 35.80
N GLY A 65 12.32 -7.26 36.22
CA GLY A 65 11.03 -7.05 35.56
C GLY A 65 10.15 -8.30 35.45
N ILE A 66 9.41 -8.42 34.34
CA ILE A 66 8.42 -9.49 34.11
C ILE A 66 9.08 -10.87 34.12
N GLY A 67 10.25 -11.01 33.48
CA GLY A 67 10.98 -12.28 33.40
C GLY A 67 11.38 -12.81 34.77
N ALA A 68 11.92 -11.94 35.65
CA ALA A 68 12.27 -12.31 37.02
C ALA A 68 11.04 -12.69 37.86
N HIS A 69 9.94 -11.94 37.75
CA HIS A 69 8.71 -12.23 38.49
C HIS A 69 8.08 -13.56 38.05
N ALA A 70 8.02 -13.82 36.74
CA ALA A 70 7.50 -15.09 36.22
C ALA A 70 8.38 -16.27 36.61
N ALA A 71 9.71 -16.12 36.53
CA ALA A 71 10.67 -17.12 36.95
C ALA A 71 10.54 -17.46 38.44
N ARG A 72 10.36 -16.45 39.30
CA ARG A 72 10.11 -16.65 40.74
C ARG A 72 8.80 -17.40 40.97
N ALA A 73 7.71 -17.00 40.33
CA ALA A 73 6.42 -17.68 40.46
C ALA A 73 6.50 -19.16 40.03
N LEU A 74 7.21 -19.47 38.95
CA LEU A 74 7.44 -20.84 38.48
C LEU A 74 8.30 -21.65 39.45
N ALA A 75 9.43 -21.10 39.89
CA ALA A 75 10.35 -21.78 40.82
C ALA A 75 9.71 -21.99 42.20
N ASP A 76 8.87 -21.07 42.67
CA ASP A 76 8.12 -21.20 43.91
C ASP A 76 7.04 -22.29 43.84
N LYS A 77 6.48 -22.54 42.64
CA LYS A 77 5.61 -23.70 42.35
C LYS A 77 6.38 -25.02 42.17
N GLY A 78 7.70 -24.99 42.29
CA GLY A 78 8.57 -26.16 42.20
C GLY A 78 9.15 -26.42 40.82
N HIS A 79 8.72 -25.72 39.75
CA HIS A 79 9.23 -25.97 38.40
C HIS A 79 10.74 -25.74 38.27
N SER A 80 11.37 -26.45 37.33
CA SER A 80 12.81 -26.34 37.06
C SER A 80 13.06 -25.15 36.13
N VAL A 81 13.49 -24.00 36.68
CA VAL A 81 13.64 -22.76 35.90
C VAL A 81 15.11 -22.44 35.69
N THR A 82 15.53 -22.40 34.42
CA THR A 82 16.84 -21.86 34.02
C THR A 82 16.69 -20.42 33.56
N LEU A 83 17.46 -19.52 34.18
CA LEU A 83 17.45 -18.09 33.90
C LEU A 83 18.52 -17.75 32.86
N HIS A 84 18.34 -16.65 32.13
CA HIS A 84 19.42 -16.01 31.39
C HIS A 84 19.68 -14.58 31.88
N ALA A 85 20.96 -14.23 31.97
CA ALA A 85 21.46 -12.90 32.27
C ALA A 85 22.57 -12.46 31.30
N ARG A 86 22.62 -11.16 30.98
CA ARG A 86 23.57 -10.64 29.96
C ARG A 86 25.05 -10.68 30.35
N ASN A 87 25.37 -10.77 31.64
CA ASN A 87 26.74 -10.81 32.15
C ASN A 87 26.80 -11.38 33.57
N ALA A 88 28.00 -11.63 34.08
CA ALA A 88 28.23 -12.25 35.39
C ALA A 88 27.55 -11.51 36.55
N GLN A 89 27.63 -10.17 36.58
CA GLN A 89 26.97 -9.37 37.62
C GLN A 89 25.45 -9.53 37.58
N ARG A 90 24.86 -9.48 36.39
CA ARG A 90 23.41 -9.70 36.20
C ARG A 90 22.99 -11.13 36.51
N ALA A 91 23.88 -12.10 36.34
CA ALA A 91 23.61 -13.48 36.72
C ALA A 91 23.48 -13.61 38.23
N GLU A 92 24.31 -12.88 38.97
CA GLU A 92 24.25 -12.81 40.43
C GLU A 92 22.99 -12.09 40.93
N ASP A 93 22.61 -11.00 40.26
CA ASP A 93 21.33 -10.32 40.51
C ASP A 93 20.16 -11.29 40.27
N ALA A 94 20.18 -12.06 39.17
CA ALA A 94 19.16 -13.04 38.83
C ALA A 94 19.06 -14.18 39.85
N ARG A 95 20.21 -14.72 40.32
CA ARG A 95 20.25 -15.73 41.40
C ARG A 95 19.63 -15.20 42.69
N LYS A 96 19.93 -13.96 43.08
CA LYS A 96 19.31 -13.32 44.24
C LYS A 96 17.81 -13.10 44.04
N ALA A 97 17.41 -12.72 42.83
CA ALA A 97 16.03 -12.47 42.46
C ALA A 97 15.20 -13.76 42.28
N VAL A 98 15.81 -14.92 42.11
CA VAL A 98 15.12 -16.22 42.05
C VAL A 98 16.00 -17.30 42.69
N PRO A 99 16.08 -17.38 44.03
CA PRO A 99 17.01 -18.29 44.72
C PRO A 99 16.77 -19.78 44.46
N LYS A 100 15.55 -20.14 44.03
CA LYS A 100 15.14 -21.51 43.69
C LYS A 100 15.33 -21.88 42.22
N ALA A 101 15.93 -21.00 41.41
CA ALA A 101 16.22 -21.32 40.01
C ALA A 101 17.22 -22.49 39.93
N GLU A 102 17.04 -23.36 38.93
CA GLU A 102 17.92 -24.51 38.65
C GLU A 102 19.32 -24.04 38.25
N ASN A 103 19.38 -23.05 37.36
CA ASN A 103 20.62 -22.53 36.81
C ASN A 103 20.45 -21.09 36.28
N VAL A 104 21.56 -20.38 36.08
CA VAL A 104 21.60 -19.08 35.37
C VAL A 104 22.69 -19.12 34.32
N LEU A 105 22.28 -19.06 33.05
CA LEU A 105 23.16 -19.00 31.89
C LEU A 105 23.53 -17.54 31.58
N VAL A 106 24.74 -17.34 31.06
CA VAL A 106 25.28 -16.00 30.81
C VAL A 106 25.65 -15.84 29.34
N GLY A 107 25.12 -14.81 28.69
CA GLY A 107 25.49 -14.44 27.33
C GLY A 107 24.90 -13.09 26.94
N ASP A 108 25.66 -12.25 26.23
CA ASP A 108 25.13 -10.96 25.77
C ASP A 108 24.36 -11.12 24.46
N LEU A 109 23.05 -10.86 24.48
CA LEU A 109 22.19 -10.93 23.30
C LEU A 109 22.46 -9.81 22.27
N LYS A 110 23.38 -8.88 22.55
CA LYS A 110 23.95 -7.96 21.57
C LYS A 110 25.00 -8.61 20.67
N SER A 111 25.51 -9.78 21.04
CA SER A 111 26.49 -10.52 20.23
C SER A 111 25.89 -11.80 19.67
N ILE A 112 26.01 -11.97 18.36
CA ILE A 112 25.62 -13.20 17.65
C ILE A 112 26.39 -14.40 18.20
N ALA A 113 27.70 -14.23 18.44
CA ALA A 113 28.57 -15.29 18.97
C ALA A 113 28.17 -15.72 20.38
N ASP A 114 27.95 -14.76 21.29
CA ASP A 114 27.51 -15.08 22.65
C ASP A 114 26.10 -15.69 22.66
N THR A 115 25.21 -15.27 21.75
CA THR A 115 23.87 -15.86 21.64
C THR A 115 23.93 -17.32 21.19
N LYS A 116 24.82 -17.66 20.23
CA LYS A 116 25.05 -19.06 19.83
C LYS A 116 25.63 -19.88 20.98
N LYS A 117 26.62 -19.34 21.69
CA LYS A 117 27.21 -19.99 22.88
C LYS A 117 26.16 -20.22 23.98
N LEU A 118 25.25 -19.26 24.19
CA LEU A 118 24.14 -19.39 25.12
C LEU A 118 23.21 -20.54 24.71
N ALA A 119 22.91 -20.71 23.42
CA ALA A 119 22.13 -21.83 22.91
C ALA A 119 22.84 -23.18 23.18
N GLU A 120 24.15 -23.26 22.94
CA GLU A 120 24.95 -24.45 23.24
C GLU A 120 24.95 -24.81 24.74
N GLU A 121 25.11 -23.82 25.62
CA GLU A 121 25.06 -24.02 27.08
C GLU A 121 23.67 -24.45 27.55
N ALA A 122 22.61 -23.88 26.96
CA ALA A 122 21.24 -24.30 27.19
C ALA A 122 21.03 -25.76 26.77
N ASN A 123 21.55 -26.17 25.62
CA ASN A 123 21.47 -27.55 25.13
C ASN A 123 22.21 -28.55 26.02
N LYS A 124 23.37 -28.16 26.59
CA LYS A 124 24.10 -28.97 27.59
C LYS A 124 23.30 -29.23 28.85
N SER A 125 22.35 -28.34 29.18
CA SER A 125 21.43 -28.51 30.31
C SER A 125 20.25 -29.45 29.99
N GLY A 126 20.17 -29.95 28.75
CA GLY A 126 19.10 -30.82 28.26
C GLY A 126 17.90 -30.05 27.68
N THR A 127 16.91 -30.78 27.17
CA THR A 127 15.74 -30.18 26.51
C THR A 127 14.76 -29.58 27.52
N PHE A 128 14.26 -28.38 27.22
CA PHE A 128 13.23 -27.69 27.99
C PHE A 128 11.81 -28.08 27.53
N ASP A 129 10.83 -28.02 28.42
CA ASP A 129 9.42 -28.15 28.08
C ASP A 129 8.87 -26.84 27.47
N THR A 130 9.31 -25.71 28.06
CA THR A 130 8.89 -24.36 27.67
C THR A 130 10.08 -23.43 27.49
N VAL A 131 10.12 -22.65 26.40
CA VAL A 131 11.09 -21.57 26.18
C VAL A 131 10.39 -20.23 26.07
N ILE A 132 10.86 -19.22 26.79
CA ILE A 132 10.30 -17.86 26.80
C ILE A 132 11.37 -16.86 26.35
N HIS A 133 11.21 -16.33 25.14
CA HIS A 133 12.00 -15.22 24.60
C HIS A 133 11.47 -13.88 25.14
N ASN A 134 11.82 -13.55 26.39
CA ASN A 134 11.35 -12.37 27.11
C ASN A 134 12.34 -11.18 27.08
N ALA A 135 13.64 -11.43 26.88
CA ALA A 135 14.63 -10.37 26.86
C ALA A 135 14.30 -9.29 25.80
N GLY A 136 14.47 -8.03 26.17
CA GLY A 136 14.32 -6.94 25.22
C GLY A 136 14.83 -5.60 25.75
N ILE A 137 15.15 -4.71 24.82
CA ILE A 137 15.51 -3.30 25.04
C ILE A 137 14.57 -2.39 24.23
N GLY A 138 14.39 -1.14 24.68
CA GLY A 138 13.39 -0.20 24.13
C GLY A 138 13.73 1.26 24.43
N TYR A 139 12.72 2.12 24.57
CA TYR A 139 12.85 3.58 24.71
C TYR A 139 13.87 4.02 25.77
N GLY A 140 14.85 4.83 25.35
CA GLY A 140 15.93 5.39 26.18
C GLY A 140 17.06 5.97 25.32
N GLY A 141 17.73 7.03 25.81
CA GLY A 141 18.75 7.77 25.05
C GLY A 141 20.02 7.00 24.68
N THR A 142 20.25 5.83 25.28
CA THR A 142 21.42 4.98 24.98
C THR A 142 21.12 3.81 24.05
N SER A 143 19.86 3.39 23.88
CA SER A 143 19.48 2.19 23.09
C SER A 143 18.87 2.50 21.72
N SER A 144 18.33 3.70 21.50
CA SER A 144 17.57 4.04 20.28
C SER A 144 18.45 4.33 19.04
N ARG A 145 19.78 4.28 19.18
CA ARG A 145 20.76 4.43 18.07
C ARG A 145 22.02 3.58 18.24
N GLU A 146 22.01 2.63 19.18
CA GLU A 146 23.18 1.82 19.47
C GLU A 146 23.37 0.74 18.40
N MET A 147 24.59 0.63 17.86
CA MET A 147 25.03 -0.47 17.00
C MET A 147 25.85 -1.45 17.85
N THR A 148 25.64 -2.75 17.63
CA THR A 148 26.43 -3.80 18.27
C THR A 148 27.80 -3.94 17.60
N SER A 149 28.69 -4.72 18.23
CA SER A 149 29.98 -5.09 17.63
C SER A 149 29.83 -5.85 16.31
N ASP A 150 28.68 -6.46 16.07
CA ASP A 150 28.37 -7.21 14.84
C ASP A 150 27.82 -6.31 13.73
N GLY A 151 27.83 -4.98 13.91
CA GLY A 151 27.43 -4.02 12.88
C GLY A 151 25.92 -3.92 12.65
N ILE A 152 25.10 -4.35 13.61
CA ILE A 152 23.63 -4.30 13.54
C ILE A 152 23.05 -3.48 14.70
N SER A 153 21.81 -3.01 14.56
CA SER A 153 21.07 -2.33 15.61
C SER A 153 20.98 -3.20 16.85
N ALA A 154 21.31 -2.63 18.02
CA ALA A 154 21.18 -3.32 19.30
C ALA A 154 19.72 -3.73 19.58
N VAL A 155 18.73 -2.95 19.13
CA VAL A 155 17.31 -3.27 19.27
C VAL A 155 16.97 -4.50 18.42
N PHE A 156 17.42 -4.55 17.17
CA PHE A 156 17.22 -5.72 16.30
C PHE A 156 17.93 -6.96 16.86
N SER A 157 19.20 -6.82 17.27
CA SER A 157 20.00 -7.91 17.82
C SER A 157 19.32 -8.55 19.03
N VAL A 158 18.98 -7.75 20.05
CA VAL A 158 18.46 -8.27 21.32
C VAL A 158 17.01 -8.72 21.21
N ASN A 159 16.14 -7.93 20.55
CA ASN A 159 14.71 -8.21 20.57
C ASN A 159 14.31 -9.27 19.54
N THR A 160 14.94 -9.27 18.36
CA THR A 160 14.55 -10.08 17.20
C THR A 160 15.56 -11.20 16.92
N LEU A 161 16.81 -10.85 16.60
CA LEU A 161 17.79 -11.82 16.10
C LEU A 161 18.16 -12.85 17.17
N ALA A 162 18.29 -12.44 18.42
CA ALA A 162 18.60 -13.37 19.50
C ALA A 162 17.49 -14.40 19.74
N ALA A 163 16.22 -13.99 19.64
CA ALA A 163 15.09 -14.91 19.75
C ALA A 163 15.09 -15.92 18.59
N TYR A 164 15.38 -15.45 17.36
CA TYR A 164 15.56 -16.32 16.19
C TYR A 164 16.69 -17.34 16.39
N ILE A 165 17.90 -16.88 16.76
CA ILE A 165 19.07 -17.76 16.94
C ILE A 165 18.77 -18.83 17.99
N LEU A 166 18.21 -18.43 19.15
CA LEU A 166 17.88 -19.37 20.20
C LEU A 166 16.80 -20.37 19.77
N ALA A 167 15.79 -19.93 19.02
CA ALA A 167 14.76 -20.83 18.49
C ALA A 167 15.32 -21.84 17.47
N CYS A 168 16.35 -21.47 16.71
CA CYS A 168 16.97 -22.35 15.71
C CYS A 168 18.05 -23.28 16.29
N GLU A 169 18.89 -22.79 17.21
CA GLU A 169 20.08 -23.51 17.71
C GLU A 169 19.81 -24.28 19.01
N MET A 170 18.80 -23.90 19.78
CA MET A 170 18.41 -24.72 20.95
C MET A 170 17.65 -25.97 20.50
N ASN A 171 17.77 -27.04 21.29
CA ASN A 171 16.92 -28.21 21.18
C ASN A 171 15.45 -27.77 21.22
N LYS A 172 14.70 -28.14 20.19
CA LYS A 172 13.26 -27.86 20.07
C LYS A 172 12.54 -28.16 21.39
N PRO A 173 11.81 -27.21 21.99
CA PRO A 173 11.11 -27.43 23.26
C PRO A 173 10.03 -28.49 23.10
N LYS A 174 9.66 -29.15 24.20
CA LYS A 174 8.70 -30.28 24.15
C LYS A 174 7.25 -29.87 24.08
N SER A 175 6.88 -28.65 24.48
CA SER A 175 5.48 -28.26 24.56
C SER A 175 5.19 -26.83 24.14
N ARG A 176 6.00 -25.84 24.56
CA ARG A 176 5.61 -24.42 24.44
C ARG A 176 6.77 -23.48 24.10
N MET A 177 6.49 -22.44 23.32
CA MET A 177 7.45 -21.37 23.02
C MET A 177 6.75 -20.00 22.94
N LEU A 178 7.34 -18.96 23.54
CA LEU A 178 6.75 -17.62 23.54
C LEU A 178 7.73 -16.56 23.07
N PHE A 179 7.24 -15.66 22.22
CA PHE A 179 7.95 -14.45 21.81
C PHE A 179 7.31 -13.22 22.45
N MET A 180 8.08 -12.46 23.24
CA MET A 180 7.56 -11.28 23.94
C MET A 180 7.44 -10.09 22.97
N SER A 181 6.20 -9.74 22.65
CA SER A 181 5.81 -8.66 21.73
C SER A 181 5.32 -7.42 22.50
N SER A 182 4.58 -6.53 21.84
CA SER A 182 3.88 -5.37 22.43
C SER A 182 2.72 -4.93 21.55
N ASP A 183 1.78 -4.17 22.10
CA ASP A 183 0.83 -3.33 21.36
C ASP A 183 1.51 -2.44 20.30
N SER A 184 2.72 -1.93 20.57
CA SER A 184 3.53 -1.19 19.58
C SER A 184 3.87 -1.99 18.31
N ALA A 185 3.70 -3.32 18.32
CA ALA A 185 3.80 -4.12 17.10
C ALA A 185 2.77 -3.66 16.05
N MET A 186 1.60 -3.15 16.46
CA MET A 186 0.56 -2.60 15.58
C MET A 186 1.02 -1.46 14.68
N GLY A 187 2.05 -0.70 15.10
CA GLY A 187 2.64 0.37 14.30
C GLY A 187 4.00 0.00 13.69
N GLY A 188 4.39 -1.27 13.72
CA GLY A 188 5.64 -1.74 13.12
C GLY A 188 5.58 -1.74 11.59
N ASP A 189 6.72 -1.54 10.94
CA ASP A 189 6.85 -1.61 9.48
C ASP A 189 7.06 -3.05 9.00
N GLU A 190 6.04 -3.64 8.36
CA GLU A 190 6.08 -5.00 7.80
C GLU A 190 6.97 -5.16 6.56
N SER A 191 7.49 -4.05 6.00
CA SER A 191 8.35 -4.12 4.81
C SER A 191 9.71 -4.77 5.08
N LEU A 192 10.12 -4.85 6.35
CA LEU A 192 11.43 -5.33 6.83
C LEU A 192 12.64 -4.52 6.33
N LYS A 193 12.39 -3.37 5.68
CA LYS A 193 13.44 -2.47 5.21
C LYS A 193 14.32 -2.04 6.37
N ASN A 194 15.63 -2.10 6.16
CA ASN A 194 16.63 -1.70 7.15
C ASN A 194 16.43 -2.39 8.52
N CYS A 195 15.75 -3.54 8.61
CA CYS A 195 15.40 -4.11 9.91
C CYS A 195 16.64 -4.41 10.77
N THR A 196 17.76 -4.76 10.14
CA THR A 196 19.07 -4.99 10.79
C THR A 196 19.72 -3.71 11.31
N THR A 197 19.40 -2.55 10.74
CA THR A 197 19.91 -1.23 11.17
C THR A 197 18.82 -0.37 11.83
N SER A 198 17.59 -0.86 11.90
CA SER A 198 16.44 -0.15 12.47
C SER A 198 16.50 -0.22 13.98
N HIS A 199 16.34 0.94 14.61
CA HIS A 199 16.22 1.05 16.06
C HIS A 199 14.76 1.16 16.53
N SER A 200 13.80 0.90 15.63
CA SER A 200 12.37 0.95 15.93
C SER A 200 11.98 -0.17 16.89
N TYR A 201 11.54 0.21 18.09
CA TYR A 201 10.97 -0.72 19.05
C TYR A 201 9.73 -1.43 18.48
N GLY A 202 8.82 -0.67 17.85
CA GLY A 202 7.61 -1.21 17.21
C GLY A 202 7.92 -2.28 16.17
N ASN A 203 8.89 -2.02 15.27
CA ASN A 203 9.32 -3.01 14.27
C ASN A 203 9.85 -4.28 14.95
N SER A 204 10.70 -4.14 15.98
CA SER A 204 11.22 -5.31 16.69
C SER A 204 10.14 -6.16 17.37
N LYS A 205 9.03 -5.55 17.79
CA LYS A 205 7.88 -6.25 18.37
C LYS A 205 7.00 -6.90 17.31
N LEU A 206 6.84 -6.26 16.15
CA LEU A 206 6.25 -6.89 14.98
C LEU A 206 7.04 -8.14 14.56
N HIS A 207 8.37 -8.04 14.49
CA HIS A 207 9.22 -9.19 14.16
C HIS A 207 9.03 -10.36 15.13
N ASN A 208 8.85 -10.11 16.43
CA ASN A 208 8.60 -11.17 17.41
C ASN A 208 7.28 -11.91 17.15
N THR A 209 6.24 -11.18 16.74
CA THR A 209 4.98 -11.79 16.31
C THR A 209 5.15 -12.57 15.00
N MET A 210 5.90 -12.04 14.03
CA MET A 210 6.24 -12.75 12.78
C MET A 210 7.00 -14.05 13.07
N LEU A 211 8.01 -14.03 13.94
CA LEU A 211 8.77 -15.23 14.34
C LEU A 211 7.85 -16.26 14.98
N ALA A 212 6.98 -15.85 15.92
CA ALA A 212 6.02 -16.75 16.55
C ALA A 212 5.14 -17.46 15.50
N ASN A 213 4.60 -16.71 14.54
CA ASN A 213 3.77 -17.27 13.46
C ASN A 213 4.55 -18.17 12.51
N ALA A 214 5.79 -17.80 12.18
CA ALA A 214 6.65 -18.56 11.29
C ALA A 214 7.02 -19.94 11.87
N PHE A 215 7.32 -19.99 13.18
CA PHE A 215 7.61 -21.23 13.88
C PHE A 215 6.32 -22.02 14.20
N ALA A 216 5.20 -21.37 14.53
CA ALA A 216 3.92 -22.03 14.75
C ALA A 216 3.47 -22.85 13.53
N ARG A 217 3.68 -22.31 12.31
CA ARG A 217 3.43 -23.01 11.05
C ARG A 217 4.29 -24.26 10.86
N ARG A 218 5.52 -24.26 11.39
CA ARG A 218 6.52 -25.32 11.19
C ARG A 218 6.46 -26.40 12.28
N TRP A 219 6.14 -25.99 13.50
CA TRP A 219 6.15 -26.84 14.68
C TRP A 219 4.73 -26.98 15.21
N THR A 220 3.93 -27.77 14.50
CA THR A 220 2.50 -27.98 14.77
C THR A 220 2.21 -28.81 16.01
N ASP A 221 3.23 -29.46 16.58
CA ASP A 221 3.24 -30.21 17.84
C ASP A 221 3.46 -29.32 19.08
N LEU A 222 3.73 -28.02 18.90
CA LEU A 222 3.97 -27.06 19.97
C LEU A 222 2.93 -25.93 19.96
N GLN A 223 2.62 -25.41 21.15
CA GLN A 223 1.91 -24.15 21.28
C GLN A 223 2.92 -23.00 21.27
N ILE A 224 2.89 -22.20 20.19
CA ILE A 224 3.79 -21.07 19.98
C ILE A 224 2.94 -19.81 19.92
N ILE A 225 3.19 -18.83 20.80
CA ILE A 225 2.38 -17.61 20.86
C ILE A 225 3.26 -16.35 20.96
N ALA A 226 2.71 -15.22 20.56
CA ALA A 226 3.28 -13.90 20.82
C ALA A 226 2.43 -13.16 21.85
N MET A 227 3.06 -12.51 22.84
CA MET A 227 2.33 -11.84 23.92
C MET A 227 2.73 -10.38 24.09
N HIS A 228 1.74 -9.48 24.17
CA HIS A 228 1.90 -8.15 24.73
C HIS A 228 1.59 -8.17 26.24
N PRO A 229 2.52 -7.80 27.13
CA PRO A 229 2.32 -7.94 28.58
C PRO A 229 1.49 -6.83 29.23
N GLY A 230 1.07 -5.80 28.48
CA GLY A 230 0.52 -4.56 29.02
C GLY A 230 1.60 -3.49 29.28
N TRP A 231 1.18 -2.22 29.39
CA TRP A 231 2.05 -1.13 29.82
C TRP A 231 2.28 -1.21 31.33
N VAL A 232 3.40 -1.84 31.73
CA VAL A 232 3.71 -2.15 33.14
C VAL A 232 5.02 -1.51 33.61
N ARG A 233 5.08 -1.20 34.91
CA ARG A 233 6.18 -0.48 35.56
C ARG A 233 7.44 -1.33 35.60
N THR A 234 8.22 -1.22 34.55
CA THR A 234 9.56 -1.77 34.38
C THR A 234 10.51 -0.64 33.99
N LYS A 235 11.82 -0.90 33.92
CA LYS A 235 12.77 0.07 33.35
C LYS A 235 12.36 0.59 31.97
N MET A 236 11.69 -0.25 31.17
CA MET A 236 11.20 0.11 29.84
C MET A 236 9.82 0.80 29.87
N GLY A 237 8.96 0.45 30.83
CA GLY A 237 7.62 1.04 30.96
C GLY A 237 7.59 2.40 31.66
N GLY A 238 8.68 2.81 32.34
CA GLY A 238 8.76 4.11 33.00
C GLY A 238 7.66 4.29 34.05
N MET A 239 6.88 5.38 33.93
CA MET A 239 5.76 5.73 34.81
C MET A 239 4.46 4.93 34.55
N ALA A 240 4.58 3.76 33.92
CA ALA A 240 3.44 2.91 33.60
C ALA A 240 2.49 2.65 34.79
N PRO A 241 1.16 2.64 34.55
CA PRO A 241 0.16 2.43 35.59
C PRO A 241 0.03 0.97 36.04
N GLY A 242 0.38 0.00 35.17
CA GLY A 242 0.28 -1.43 35.49
C GLY A 242 1.46 -1.97 36.31
N SER A 243 1.23 -3.00 37.13
CA SER A 243 2.29 -3.77 37.79
C SER A 243 2.72 -4.97 36.94
N THR A 244 3.91 -5.51 37.21
CA THR A 244 4.43 -6.71 36.54
C THR A 244 3.71 -8.00 36.97
N ASP A 245 2.88 -7.97 38.02
CA ASP A 245 2.30 -9.19 38.61
C ASP A 245 1.31 -9.89 37.67
N LYS A 246 0.44 -9.12 37.00
CA LYS A 246 -0.55 -9.67 36.06
C LYS A 246 0.13 -10.39 34.87
N PRO A 247 1.05 -9.77 34.12
CA PRO A 247 1.74 -10.48 33.04
C PRO A 247 2.65 -11.60 33.55
N ALA A 248 3.33 -11.43 34.70
CA ALA A 248 4.17 -12.48 35.26
C ALA A 248 3.35 -13.72 35.65
N LYS A 249 2.18 -13.52 36.27
CA LYS A 249 1.25 -14.60 36.61
C LYS A 249 0.78 -15.32 35.36
N ALA A 250 0.26 -14.60 34.36
CA ALA A 250 -0.21 -15.20 33.12
C ALA A 250 0.90 -15.99 32.39
N LEU A 251 2.12 -15.45 32.35
CA LEU A 251 3.28 -16.12 31.78
C LEU A 251 3.66 -17.39 32.55
N SER A 252 3.66 -17.33 33.89
CA SER A 252 3.97 -18.49 34.74
C SER A 252 2.94 -19.60 34.63
N GLU A 253 1.64 -19.27 34.60
CA GLU A 253 0.56 -20.25 34.42
C GLU A 253 0.68 -20.89 33.03
N TRP A 254 0.77 -20.08 31.98
CA TRP A 254 0.90 -20.59 30.61
C TRP A 254 2.11 -21.50 30.43
N ALA A 255 3.27 -21.11 31.00
CA ALA A 255 4.50 -21.88 30.89
C ALA A 255 4.43 -23.23 31.61
N ALA A 256 3.68 -23.32 32.71
CA ALA A 256 3.37 -24.55 33.43
C ALA A 256 2.30 -25.41 32.73
N GLY A 257 1.64 -24.89 31.69
CA GLY A 257 0.49 -25.53 31.06
C GLY A 257 -0.82 -25.35 31.83
N GLU A 258 -0.91 -24.29 32.61
CA GLU A 258 -2.06 -23.86 33.40
C GLU A 258 -2.64 -22.55 32.85
N GLY A 259 -3.85 -22.19 33.31
CA GLY A 259 -4.45 -20.90 33.02
C GLY A 259 -4.99 -20.75 31.61
N ARG A 260 -5.71 -19.65 31.38
CA ARG A 260 -6.56 -19.47 30.18
C ARG A 260 -5.80 -19.38 28.86
N LEU A 261 -4.51 -19.03 28.87
CA LEU A 261 -3.74 -18.89 27.63
C LEU A 261 -3.42 -20.26 27.00
N THR A 262 -3.54 -21.35 27.76
CA THR A 262 -3.28 -22.71 27.26
C THR A 262 -4.31 -23.18 26.24
N SER A 263 -5.50 -22.57 26.19
CA SER A 263 -6.53 -22.87 25.20
C SER A 263 -6.34 -22.13 23.88
N LEU A 264 -5.36 -21.22 23.78
CA LEU A 264 -5.11 -20.46 22.56
C LEU A 264 -4.50 -21.33 21.47
N LYS A 265 -4.73 -20.96 20.22
CA LYS A 265 -4.10 -21.66 19.09
C LYS A 265 -2.64 -21.28 19.00
N SER A 266 -1.83 -22.19 18.46
CA SER A 266 -0.46 -21.85 18.04
C SER A 266 -0.56 -20.80 16.92
N GLY A 267 0.28 -19.75 16.99
CA GLY A 267 0.21 -18.57 16.14
C GLY A 267 -0.71 -17.45 16.65
N SER A 268 -1.34 -17.59 17.82
CA SER A 268 -2.14 -16.50 18.40
C SER A 268 -1.24 -15.39 18.97
N PHE A 269 -1.70 -14.14 18.81
CA PHE A 269 -1.23 -13.00 19.59
C PHE A 269 -2.15 -12.81 20.80
N CYS A 270 -1.60 -12.49 21.96
CA CYS A 270 -2.39 -12.38 23.17
C CYS A 270 -1.91 -11.31 24.15
N THR A 271 -2.78 -10.98 25.10
CA THR A 271 -2.46 -10.25 26.33
C THR A 271 -2.59 -11.20 27.52
N PRO A 272 -2.19 -10.80 28.75
CA PRO A 272 -2.50 -11.57 29.95
C PRO A 272 -4.00 -11.87 30.15
N SER A 273 -4.88 -11.14 29.45
CA SER A 273 -6.33 -11.31 29.51
C SER A 273 -6.88 -12.30 28.48
N GLY A 274 -6.11 -12.77 27.50
CA GLY A 274 -6.59 -13.66 26.43
C GLY A 274 -6.08 -13.26 25.05
N GLU A 275 -6.62 -13.90 24.01
CA GLU A 275 -6.32 -13.57 22.61
C GLU A 275 -6.64 -12.10 22.30
N ASP A 276 -5.82 -11.52 21.44
CA ASP A 276 -5.94 -10.13 20.98
C ASP A 276 -5.42 -10.02 19.54
N THR A 277 -5.59 -8.84 18.95
CA THR A 277 -5.15 -8.51 17.61
C THR A 277 -3.75 -7.87 17.60
N THR A 278 -3.06 -8.03 16.49
CA THR A 278 -1.72 -7.51 16.25
C THR A 278 -1.60 -7.09 14.78
N HIS A 279 -0.45 -6.56 14.40
CA HIS A 279 -0.21 -6.09 13.04
C HIS A 279 -0.51 -7.19 12.01
N PRO A 280 -1.36 -6.93 11.00
CA PRO A 280 -1.76 -7.94 10.02
C PRO A 280 -0.57 -8.60 9.31
N GLY A 281 0.45 -7.80 8.94
CA GLY A 281 1.72 -8.28 8.39
C GLY A 281 2.43 -9.38 9.17
N SER A 282 2.17 -9.51 10.47
CA SER A 282 2.69 -10.63 11.23
C SER A 282 2.19 -11.98 10.74
N PHE A 283 1.03 -12.05 10.09
CA PHE A 283 0.44 -13.25 9.50
C PHE A 283 0.82 -13.46 8.03
N ASN A 284 1.51 -12.50 7.40
CA ASN A 284 1.99 -12.63 6.03
C ASN A 284 3.14 -13.65 5.98
N GLN A 285 2.88 -14.81 5.37
CA GLN A 285 3.85 -15.91 5.31
C GLN A 285 5.11 -15.52 4.56
N GLN A 286 5.01 -14.76 3.47
CA GLN A 286 6.17 -14.31 2.70
C GLN A 286 7.06 -13.38 3.51
N LYS A 287 6.48 -12.44 4.28
CA LYS A 287 7.24 -11.58 5.19
C LYS A 287 7.86 -12.33 6.36
N GLN A 288 7.17 -13.34 6.88
CA GLN A 288 7.76 -14.26 7.82
C GLN A 288 9.00 -14.96 7.22
N GLU A 289 8.91 -15.49 6.00
CA GLU A 289 10.05 -16.12 5.31
C GLU A 289 11.19 -15.13 5.02
N GLU A 290 10.87 -13.90 4.62
CA GLU A 290 11.84 -12.84 4.40
C GLU A 290 12.58 -12.48 5.70
N LEU A 291 11.86 -12.33 6.81
CA LEU A 291 12.47 -12.11 8.12
C LEU A 291 13.38 -13.27 8.54
N LEU A 292 12.93 -14.52 8.36
CA LEU A 292 13.76 -15.71 8.63
C LEU A 292 15.02 -15.72 7.77
N LYS A 293 14.92 -15.34 6.48
CA LYS A 293 16.06 -15.22 5.59
C LYS A 293 17.03 -14.11 6.03
N ILE A 294 16.53 -12.94 6.40
CA ILE A 294 17.39 -11.85 6.89
C ILE A 294 18.11 -12.28 8.17
N CYS A 295 17.39 -12.89 9.11
CA CYS A 295 18.00 -13.42 10.32
C CYS A 295 19.06 -14.49 10.01
N LYS A 296 18.81 -15.37 9.05
CA LYS A 296 19.79 -16.35 8.56
C LYS A 296 21.02 -15.69 7.95
N ASP A 297 20.83 -14.72 7.06
CA ASP A 297 21.93 -14.04 6.37
C ASP A 297 22.82 -13.27 7.36
N VAL A 298 22.24 -12.66 8.39
CA VAL A 298 22.97 -11.91 9.43
C VAL A 298 23.67 -12.84 10.41
N SER A 299 23.00 -13.89 10.87
CA SER A 299 23.52 -14.77 11.93
C SER A 299 24.31 -15.97 11.42
N GLY A 300 24.15 -16.35 10.16
CA GLY A 300 24.61 -17.62 9.59
C GLY A 300 23.87 -18.86 10.14
N VAL A 301 22.75 -18.69 10.85
CA VAL A 301 21.95 -19.77 11.44
C VAL A 301 20.79 -20.11 10.52
N SER A 302 20.58 -21.40 10.23
CA SER A 302 19.45 -21.85 9.40
C SER A 302 18.28 -22.32 10.25
N VAL A 303 17.07 -22.22 9.72
CA VAL A 303 15.89 -22.79 10.39
C VAL A 303 16.00 -24.33 10.36
N PRO A 304 15.79 -25.03 11.49
CA PRO A 304 15.85 -26.49 11.54
C PRO A 304 14.89 -27.13 10.53
N GLY A 305 15.40 -28.05 9.70
CA GLY A 305 14.62 -28.76 8.68
C GLY A 305 14.66 -28.17 7.27
N GLU A 306 15.37 -27.05 7.03
CA GLU A 306 15.74 -26.65 5.66
C GLU A 306 16.87 -27.55 5.13
N LEU A 307 16.55 -28.43 4.17
CA LEU A 307 17.58 -29.08 3.34
C LEU A 307 18.33 -27.99 2.54
N HIS A 308 19.65 -27.92 2.70
CA HIS A 308 20.49 -26.96 2.00
C HIS A 308 20.34 -27.11 0.48
N ARG A 309 19.95 -26.01 -0.18
CA ARG A 309 19.90 -25.85 -1.66
C ARG A 309 21.23 -26.14 -2.38
N LEU A 310 22.33 -26.37 -1.67
CA LEU A 310 23.63 -26.70 -2.23
C LEU A 310 23.74 -28.17 -2.68
N ASP A 311 22.89 -29.09 -2.20
CA ASP A 311 22.93 -30.50 -2.63
C ASP A 311 22.04 -30.80 -3.86
N LEU A 312 21.06 -29.93 -4.18
CA LEU A 312 20.19 -30.12 -5.35
C LEU A 312 20.84 -29.72 -6.69
N VAL A 313 21.83 -28.82 -6.66
CA VAL A 313 22.53 -28.38 -7.88
C VAL A 313 23.47 -29.49 -8.39
N ALA A 314 24.04 -30.30 -7.50
CA ALA A 314 24.88 -31.44 -7.85
C ALA A 314 24.09 -32.60 -8.49
N LEU A 315 22.84 -32.84 -8.07
CA LEU A 315 21.98 -33.90 -8.66
C LEU A 315 21.33 -33.51 -10.00
N THR A 316 21.24 -32.21 -10.30
CA THR A 316 20.59 -31.72 -11.55
C THR A 316 21.54 -31.73 -12.74
N MET A 317 22.86 -31.71 -12.51
CA MET A 317 23.89 -31.83 -13.55
C MET A 317 24.14 -33.28 -14.02
N ALA A 318 23.84 -34.30 -13.21
CA ALA A 318 24.08 -35.71 -13.56
C ALA A 318 22.95 -36.35 -14.38
N ARG A 319 21.77 -35.72 -14.48
CA ARG A 319 20.60 -36.29 -15.16
C ARG A 319 20.40 -35.81 -16.60
N LYS A 320 21.23 -34.88 -17.09
CA LYS A 320 21.13 -34.32 -18.46
C LYS A 320 21.98 -35.03 -19.53
N VAL A 321 22.66 -36.13 -19.20
CA VAL A 321 23.52 -36.86 -20.17
C VAL A 321 22.98 -38.25 -20.55
N PHE A 322 21.92 -38.75 -19.91
CA PHE A 322 21.29 -40.02 -20.30
C PHE A 322 19.77 -39.87 -20.36
N LEU A 323 19.25 -39.36 -21.48
CA LEU A 323 18.02 -39.85 -22.15
C LEU A 323 17.82 -39.08 -23.47
N SER A 324 18.75 -39.28 -24.40
CA SER A 324 18.56 -38.97 -25.83
C SER A 324 18.50 -40.28 -26.61
N ALA A 325 17.44 -41.06 -26.38
CA ALA A 325 16.95 -42.07 -27.30
C ALA A 325 15.54 -42.50 -26.86
N ALA A 326 14.61 -42.46 -27.81
CA ALA A 326 13.21 -42.89 -27.71
C ALA A 326 12.26 -41.97 -26.90
N VAL A 327 11.73 -40.93 -27.54
CA VAL A 327 10.31 -40.86 -27.95
C VAL A 327 10.24 -39.93 -29.17
N ALA A 328 10.43 -40.50 -30.36
CA ALA A 328 9.82 -39.96 -31.58
C ALA A 328 8.50 -40.71 -31.74
N SER A 329 7.39 -39.96 -31.69
CA SER A 329 5.99 -40.34 -31.99
C SER A 329 5.04 -40.04 -30.83
N ALA A 330 4.69 -38.76 -30.68
CA ALA A 330 3.35 -38.28 -30.36
C ALA A 330 3.38 -36.75 -30.32
N THR A 331 3.45 -36.10 -31.48
CA THR A 331 3.03 -34.70 -31.60
C THR A 331 1.50 -34.67 -31.54
N ALA A 332 0.95 -34.78 -30.34
CA ALA A 332 -0.36 -34.23 -30.03
C ALA A 332 -0.10 -32.88 -29.39
N SER A 333 -0.33 -31.82 -30.15
CA SER A 333 -0.52 -30.47 -29.62
C SER A 333 -1.68 -30.50 -28.64
N VAL A 334 -1.39 -30.67 -27.36
CA VAL A 334 -2.36 -30.42 -26.29
C VAL A 334 -2.56 -28.91 -26.27
N SER A 335 -3.58 -28.45 -26.98
CA SER A 335 -4.21 -27.18 -26.65
C SER A 335 -4.73 -27.33 -25.21
N LEU A 336 -4.07 -26.70 -24.25
CA LEU A 336 -4.69 -26.45 -22.95
C LEU A 336 -5.89 -25.55 -23.26
N ALA A 337 -7.07 -26.16 -23.34
CA ALA A 337 -8.31 -25.41 -23.47
C ALA A 337 -8.43 -24.47 -22.26
N SER A 338 -8.78 -23.21 -22.51
CA SER A 338 -9.16 -22.28 -21.44
C SER A 338 -10.23 -22.93 -20.55
N SER A 339 -10.16 -22.70 -19.25
CA SER A 339 -11.20 -23.17 -18.33
C SER A 339 -12.57 -22.63 -18.75
N ASP A 340 -13.65 -23.34 -18.41
CA ASP A 340 -15.00 -22.85 -18.71
C ASP A 340 -15.26 -21.51 -18.03
N CYS A 341 -15.87 -20.55 -18.75
CA CYS A 341 -16.22 -19.24 -18.20
C CYS A 341 -17.42 -19.33 -17.25
N THR A 342 -17.17 -19.86 -16.05
CA THR A 342 -18.18 -20.09 -15.01
C THR A 342 -17.65 -19.65 -13.64
N PRO A 343 -18.51 -19.22 -12.70
CA PRO A 343 -18.08 -18.79 -11.37
C PRO A 343 -17.24 -19.85 -10.63
N SER A 344 -17.57 -21.13 -10.81
CA SER A 344 -16.85 -22.24 -10.15
C SER A 344 -15.38 -22.35 -10.56
N SER A 345 -15.01 -21.87 -11.75
CA SER A 345 -13.63 -21.86 -12.23
C SER A 345 -12.74 -20.92 -11.42
N PHE A 346 -13.32 -19.94 -10.71
CA PHE A 346 -12.59 -18.89 -9.99
C PHE A 346 -12.80 -18.93 -8.48
N LYS A 347 -13.41 -19.99 -7.94
CA LYS A 347 -13.81 -20.08 -6.51
C LYS A 347 -12.66 -19.95 -5.51
N ASP A 348 -11.44 -20.27 -5.94
CA ASP A 348 -10.24 -20.28 -5.10
C ASP A 348 -9.40 -18.99 -5.27
N VAL A 349 -9.89 -18.00 -6.04
CA VAL A 349 -9.23 -16.70 -6.18
C VAL A 349 -9.48 -15.87 -4.92
N GLU A 350 -8.39 -15.44 -4.28
CA GLU A 350 -8.42 -14.55 -3.13
C GLU A 350 -7.27 -13.53 -3.19
N ALA A 351 -7.46 -12.37 -2.55
CA ALA A 351 -6.39 -11.44 -2.23
C ALA A 351 -6.29 -11.28 -0.72
N TYR A 352 -5.07 -11.12 -0.23
CA TYR A 352 -4.80 -11.01 1.20
C TYR A 352 -5.60 -9.87 1.83
N GLY A 353 -6.22 -10.12 2.99
CA GLY A 353 -7.02 -9.12 3.70
C GLY A 353 -8.40 -8.84 3.11
N THR A 354 -8.79 -9.57 2.05
CA THR A 354 -10.13 -9.49 1.46
C THR A 354 -10.96 -10.73 1.82
N ARG A 355 -12.29 -10.59 1.71
CA ARG A 355 -13.21 -11.73 1.69
C ARG A 355 -14.09 -11.62 0.45
N VAL A 356 -14.00 -12.60 -0.43
CA VAL A 356 -14.88 -12.70 -1.60
C VAL A 356 -16.31 -12.95 -1.13
N LEU A 357 -17.23 -12.13 -1.63
CA LEU A 357 -18.67 -12.21 -1.35
C LEU A 357 -19.41 -12.92 -2.47
N ASN A 358 -19.06 -12.63 -3.72
CA ASN A 358 -19.71 -13.20 -4.89
C ASN A 358 -18.78 -13.18 -6.11
N ILE A 359 -18.94 -14.17 -6.99
CA ILE A 359 -18.28 -14.23 -8.30
C ILE A 359 -19.36 -14.44 -9.36
N SER A 360 -19.34 -13.63 -10.41
CA SER A 360 -20.09 -13.88 -11.64
C SER A 360 -19.12 -14.02 -12.81
N ALA A 361 -19.42 -14.94 -13.73
CA ALA A 361 -18.65 -15.13 -14.95
C ALA A 361 -19.61 -15.47 -16.09
N LYS A 362 -19.38 -14.88 -17.27
CA LYS A 362 -20.14 -15.18 -18.49
C LYS A 362 -19.32 -14.92 -19.75
N THR A 363 -19.49 -15.73 -20.78
CA THR A 363 -18.93 -15.45 -22.11
C THR A 363 -19.75 -14.37 -22.81
N VAL A 364 -19.08 -13.43 -23.46
CA VAL A 364 -19.67 -12.33 -24.23
C VAL A 364 -18.99 -12.28 -25.60
N SER A 365 -19.73 -12.49 -26.68
CA SER A 365 -19.19 -12.64 -28.05
C SER A 365 -18.79 -11.33 -28.75
N ALA A 366 -19.36 -10.20 -28.35
CA ALA A 366 -19.06 -8.88 -28.89
C ALA A 366 -18.93 -7.88 -27.73
N TYR A 367 -17.88 -8.03 -26.93
CA TYR A 367 -17.69 -7.18 -25.77
C TYR A 367 -17.49 -5.71 -26.18
N GLY A 368 -18.31 -4.82 -25.60
CA GLY A 368 -18.41 -3.42 -26.00
C GLY A 368 -18.92 -3.17 -27.43
N GLY A 369 -19.53 -4.17 -28.08
CA GLY A 369 -20.00 -4.06 -29.47
C GLY A 369 -18.88 -4.11 -30.52
N LEU A 370 -17.65 -4.47 -30.12
CA LEU A 370 -16.52 -4.58 -31.03
C LEU A 370 -16.51 -5.97 -31.72
N PRO A 371 -16.21 -6.04 -33.04
CA PRO A 371 -16.11 -7.30 -33.77
C PRO A 371 -14.93 -8.13 -33.26
N ASP A 372 -15.06 -9.46 -33.32
CA ASP A 372 -14.02 -10.42 -32.92
C ASP A 372 -13.48 -10.24 -31.49
N ASN A 373 -14.28 -9.62 -30.61
CA ASN A 373 -13.95 -9.34 -29.22
C ASN A 373 -14.74 -10.25 -28.27
N GLU A 374 -14.53 -11.56 -28.39
CA GLU A 374 -15.14 -12.56 -27.50
C GLU A 374 -14.34 -12.70 -26.21
N VAL A 375 -15.00 -12.48 -25.06
CA VAL A 375 -14.35 -12.47 -23.74
C VAL A 375 -15.12 -13.32 -22.73
N CYS A 376 -14.39 -13.89 -21.77
CA CYS A 376 -14.98 -14.26 -20.49
C CYS A 376 -15.01 -13.02 -19.59
N GLN A 377 -16.20 -12.48 -19.35
CA GLN A 377 -16.41 -11.36 -18.44
C GLN A 377 -16.58 -11.90 -17.02
N VAL A 378 -15.76 -11.42 -16.08
CA VAL A 378 -15.80 -11.83 -14.67
C VAL A 378 -16.05 -10.60 -13.79
N THR A 379 -16.88 -10.75 -12.76
CA THR A 379 -17.00 -9.76 -11.69
C THR A 379 -16.85 -10.44 -10.34
N ILE A 380 -15.95 -9.91 -9.52
CA ILE A 380 -15.72 -10.36 -8.15
C ILE A 380 -16.17 -9.25 -7.21
N SER A 381 -17.19 -9.54 -6.39
CA SER A 381 -17.56 -8.70 -5.26
C SER A 381 -16.79 -9.15 -4.02
N LEU A 382 -16.17 -8.22 -3.31
CA LEU A 382 -15.39 -8.49 -2.10
C LEU A 382 -15.65 -7.43 -1.01
N THR A 383 -15.20 -7.72 0.20
CA THR A 383 -15.16 -6.77 1.32
C THR A 383 -13.84 -6.88 2.05
N HIS A 384 -13.40 -5.79 2.67
CA HIS A 384 -12.33 -5.82 3.67
C HIS A 384 -12.96 -6.03 5.05
N PRO A 385 -12.72 -7.16 5.74
CA PRO A 385 -13.32 -7.40 7.05
C PRO A 385 -13.08 -6.25 8.03
N GLY A 386 -14.17 -5.64 8.52
CA GLY A 386 -14.12 -4.49 9.43
C GLY A 386 -14.22 -3.11 8.76
N ALA A 387 -14.05 -3.01 7.44
CA ALA A 387 -14.15 -1.74 6.71
C ALA A 387 -15.59 -1.31 6.41
N GLY A 388 -16.51 -2.28 6.36
CA GLY A 388 -17.92 -2.02 6.02
C GLY A 388 -18.15 -1.68 4.54
N ASP A 389 -17.24 -2.10 3.65
CA ASP A 389 -17.29 -1.83 2.23
C ASP A 389 -17.75 -3.04 1.40
N VAL A 390 -18.17 -2.78 0.16
CA VAL A 390 -18.43 -3.81 -0.86
C VAL A 390 -17.82 -3.33 -2.16
N VAL A 391 -16.64 -3.86 -2.49
CA VAL A 391 -15.87 -3.53 -3.69
C VAL A 391 -16.22 -4.49 -4.82
N LYS A 392 -16.29 -3.99 -6.05
CA LYS A 392 -16.42 -4.80 -7.26
C LYS A 392 -15.18 -4.64 -8.13
N ASN A 393 -14.57 -5.77 -8.46
CA ASN A 393 -13.53 -5.87 -9.46
C ASN A 393 -14.10 -6.51 -10.72
N TYR A 394 -13.78 -5.92 -11.86
CA TYR A 394 -14.31 -6.27 -13.17
C TYR A 394 -13.17 -6.70 -14.06
N TYR A 395 -13.34 -7.84 -14.74
CA TYR A 395 -12.33 -8.38 -15.66
C TYR A 395 -12.95 -8.76 -17.00
N ALA A 396 -12.20 -8.54 -18.06
CA ALA A 396 -12.48 -9.10 -19.39
C ALA A 396 -11.29 -9.92 -19.85
N LEU A 397 -11.55 -11.21 -20.12
CA LEU A 397 -10.53 -12.19 -20.51
C LEU A 397 -10.79 -12.61 -21.98
N PRO A 398 -10.10 -12.01 -22.97
CA PRO A 398 -10.32 -12.33 -24.38
C PRO A 398 -9.93 -13.76 -24.73
N LEU A 399 -10.73 -14.49 -25.49
CA LEU A 399 -10.41 -15.89 -25.84
C LEU A 399 -9.14 -16.03 -26.69
N ASN A 400 -8.75 -14.95 -27.40
CA ASN A 400 -7.55 -14.84 -28.20
C ASN A 400 -6.42 -14.07 -27.47
N TRP A 401 -6.27 -14.30 -26.16
CA TRP A 401 -5.32 -13.62 -25.29
C TRP A 401 -3.87 -13.63 -25.78
N ASN A 402 -3.18 -12.51 -25.58
CA ASN A 402 -1.81 -12.28 -26.03
C ASN A 402 -0.76 -12.44 -24.92
N GLU A 403 -1.11 -13.12 -23.82
CA GLU A 403 -0.27 -13.38 -22.64
C GLU A 403 0.06 -12.14 -21.78
N ARG A 404 -0.68 -11.03 -21.97
CA ARG A 404 -0.52 -9.77 -21.20
C ARG A 404 -1.73 -9.46 -20.33
N PHE A 405 -1.45 -8.91 -19.15
CA PHE A 405 -2.46 -8.32 -18.27
C PHE A 405 -2.41 -6.79 -18.32
N GLN A 406 -3.56 -6.12 -18.25
CA GLN A 406 -3.64 -4.66 -18.21
C GLN A 406 -4.63 -4.15 -17.17
N GLY A 407 -4.17 -3.34 -16.22
CA GLY A 407 -5.05 -2.55 -15.35
C GLY A 407 -5.42 -1.22 -15.99
N VAL A 408 -6.66 -0.78 -15.79
CA VAL A 408 -7.16 0.51 -16.27
C VAL A 408 -7.63 1.37 -15.10
N GLY A 409 -7.14 2.61 -15.07
CA GLY A 409 -7.49 3.60 -14.04
C GLY A 409 -8.78 4.36 -14.31
N GLY A 410 -9.25 5.13 -13.32
CA GLY A 410 -10.44 5.97 -13.44
C GLY A 410 -10.13 7.47 -13.61
N GLY A 411 -11.17 8.31 -13.54
CA GLY A 411 -11.08 9.77 -13.61
C GLY A 411 -11.85 10.47 -12.48
N GLY A 412 -11.37 11.63 -12.04
CA GLY A 412 -11.93 12.32 -10.87
C GLY A 412 -11.97 11.39 -9.65
N PHE A 413 -13.13 11.24 -9.02
CA PHE A 413 -13.37 10.30 -7.90
C PHE A 413 -13.77 8.88 -8.33
N ALA A 414 -13.68 8.52 -9.62
CA ALA A 414 -13.83 7.13 -10.06
C ALA A 414 -12.50 6.37 -9.96
N ALA A 415 -12.53 5.15 -9.44
CA ALA A 415 -11.31 4.35 -9.24
C ALA A 415 -10.86 3.57 -10.49
N GLY A 416 -11.78 3.24 -11.40
CA GLY A 416 -11.50 2.51 -12.64
C GLY A 416 -12.48 2.88 -13.74
N ASP A 417 -12.05 2.74 -15.00
CA ASP A 417 -12.88 2.99 -16.18
C ASP A 417 -13.35 1.67 -16.82
N LEU A 418 -14.63 1.36 -16.64
CA LEU A 418 -15.25 0.16 -17.24
C LEU A 418 -15.49 0.31 -18.75
N GLN A 419 -15.50 1.53 -19.28
CA GLN A 419 -15.73 1.81 -20.71
C GLN A 419 -14.49 1.52 -21.55
N ASP A 420 -13.31 1.53 -20.94
CA ASP A 420 -12.04 1.24 -21.60
C ASP A 420 -11.75 -0.27 -21.72
N LEU A 421 -12.33 -1.10 -20.85
CA LEU A 421 -12.09 -2.56 -20.86
C LEU A 421 -12.35 -3.20 -22.23
N PRO A 422 -13.44 -2.90 -22.97
CA PRO A 422 -13.65 -3.47 -24.30
C PRO A 422 -12.54 -3.18 -25.31
N GLY A 423 -12.03 -1.94 -25.33
CA GLY A 423 -10.94 -1.56 -26.22
C GLY A 423 -9.65 -2.33 -25.92
N GLN A 424 -9.31 -2.47 -24.63
CA GLN A 424 -8.12 -3.23 -24.22
C GLN A 424 -8.27 -4.73 -24.48
N ALA A 425 -9.46 -5.29 -24.27
CA ALA A 425 -9.75 -6.68 -24.60
C ALA A 425 -9.67 -6.95 -26.10
N ALA A 426 -10.08 -6.01 -26.96
CA ALA A 426 -9.95 -6.13 -28.41
C ALA A 426 -8.48 -6.12 -28.86
N LEU A 427 -7.60 -5.44 -28.11
CA LEU A 427 -6.14 -5.52 -28.24
C LEU A 427 -5.54 -6.80 -27.61
N ARG A 428 -6.41 -7.72 -27.15
CA ARG A 428 -6.11 -9.05 -26.63
C ARG A 428 -5.46 -9.08 -25.25
N TYR A 429 -5.56 -8.00 -24.48
CA TYR A 429 -5.16 -8.01 -23.07
C TYR A 429 -6.25 -8.63 -22.22
N ALA A 430 -5.87 -9.46 -21.26
CA ALA A 430 -6.72 -9.67 -20.10
C ALA A 430 -6.70 -8.37 -19.29
N CYS A 431 -7.85 -7.75 -19.07
CA CYS A 431 -7.90 -6.41 -18.46
C CYS A 431 -8.78 -6.34 -17.22
N GLY A 432 -8.45 -5.42 -16.32
CA GLY A 432 -9.11 -5.26 -15.01
C GLY A 432 -9.34 -3.80 -14.60
N ALA A 433 -10.47 -3.57 -13.90
CA ALA A 433 -10.83 -2.30 -13.28
C ALA A 433 -11.62 -2.53 -11.98
N THR A 434 -11.72 -1.52 -11.11
CA THR A 434 -12.42 -1.59 -9.82
C THR A 434 -13.29 -0.37 -9.56
N ASP A 435 -14.40 -0.55 -8.86
CA ASP A 435 -15.21 0.57 -8.33
C ASP A 435 -14.75 1.06 -6.95
N ALA A 436 -13.73 0.42 -6.36
CA ALA A 436 -13.17 0.69 -5.05
C ALA A 436 -14.21 0.79 -3.90
N GLY A 437 -15.39 0.21 -4.08
CA GLY A 437 -16.47 0.19 -3.09
C GLY A 437 -17.35 1.43 -3.03
N HIS A 438 -17.22 2.35 -3.99
CA HIS A 438 -18.05 3.55 -4.11
C HIS A 438 -18.96 3.55 -5.36
N ASN A 439 -19.20 2.36 -5.95
CA ASN A 439 -20.18 2.11 -7.02
C ASN A 439 -20.06 3.05 -8.24
N THR A 440 -18.85 3.54 -8.53
CA THR A 440 -18.58 4.32 -9.75
C THR A 440 -18.41 3.35 -10.91
N THR A 441 -19.44 3.24 -11.74
CA THR A 441 -19.40 2.47 -13.00
C THR A 441 -19.09 3.35 -14.22
N SER A 442 -19.02 4.67 -14.03
CA SER A 442 -18.62 5.65 -15.04
C SER A 442 -17.09 5.82 -15.09
N ALA A 443 -16.58 6.21 -16.27
CA ALA A 443 -15.19 6.55 -16.49
C ALA A 443 -14.65 7.64 -15.55
N ALA A 444 -15.54 8.56 -15.14
CA ALA A 444 -15.23 9.60 -14.18
C ALA A 444 -16.39 9.88 -13.23
N SER A 445 -16.06 10.33 -12.02
CA SER A 445 -17.00 10.93 -11.07
C SER A 445 -16.48 12.29 -10.63
N SER A 446 -17.30 13.33 -10.65
CA SER A 446 -16.90 14.67 -10.21
C SER A 446 -17.12 14.88 -8.71
N ASN A 447 -17.88 14.01 -8.03
CA ASN A 447 -18.28 14.23 -6.65
C ASN A 447 -18.14 12.94 -5.81
N ALA A 448 -17.70 13.09 -4.56
CA ALA A 448 -17.51 12.04 -3.57
C ALA A 448 -18.57 12.03 -2.45
N SER A 449 -19.60 12.90 -2.47
CA SER A 449 -20.53 13.11 -1.35
C SER A 449 -21.23 11.83 -0.88
N ASP A 450 -21.50 10.89 -1.79
CA ASP A 450 -22.21 9.65 -1.48
C ASP A 450 -21.37 8.64 -0.67
N TRP A 451 -20.05 8.83 -0.58
CA TRP A 451 -19.16 7.84 0.03
C TRP A 451 -18.05 8.43 0.91
N ALA A 452 -17.73 9.71 0.76
CA ALA A 452 -16.64 10.38 1.47
C ALA A 452 -16.85 10.44 2.98
N LEU A 453 -18.11 10.52 3.44
CA LEU A 453 -18.47 10.59 4.85
C LEU A 453 -19.25 9.35 5.28
N ARG A 454 -18.91 8.79 6.45
CA ARG A 454 -19.75 7.76 7.11
C ARG A 454 -20.95 8.38 7.83
N SER A 455 -20.73 9.58 8.35
CA SER A 455 -21.70 10.45 9.00
C SER A 455 -21.16 11.88 8.95
N PRO A 456 -21.99 12.91 9.20
CA PRO A 456 -21.50 14.30 9.32
C PRO A 456 -20.27 14.39 10.24
N GLY A 457 -19.22 15.07 9.81
CA GLY A 457 -17.95 15.21 10.54
C GLY A 457 -17.02 13.99 10.53
N VAL A 458 -17.43 12.84 9.98
CA VAL A 458 -16.66 11.58 10.03
C VAL A 458 -16.36 11.06 8.63
N VAL A 459 -15.11 11.25 8.19
CA VAL A 459 -14.63 10.76 6.90
C VAL A 459 -14.57 9.24 6.86
N ASN A 460 -15.00 8.66 5.73
CA ASN A 460 -14.87 7.26 5.43
C ASN A 460 -13.45 6.91 4.98
N GLN A 461 -12.55 6.78 5.95
CA GLN A 461 -11.13 6.50 5.71
C GLN A 461 -10.89 5.22 4.91
N ASP A 462 -11.74 4.21 5.06
CA ASP A 462 -11.62 2.94 4.32
C ASP A 462 -11.91 3.10 2.83
N LEU A 463 -12.99 3.80 2.45
CA LEU A 463 -13.28 4.05 1.04
C LEU A 463 -12.29 5.04 0.42
N LEU A 464 -11.80 6.01 1.19
CA LEU A 464 -10.70 6.87 0.73
C LEU A 464 -9.43 6.06 0.49
N LEU A 465 -9.08 5.12 1.37
CA LEU A 465 -7.93 4.23 1.20
C LEU A 465 -8.11 3.28 0.00
N ASN A 466 -9.34 2.79 -0.23
CA ASN A 466 -9.68 1.98 -1.40
C ASN A 466 -9.42 2.76 -2.69
N PHE A 467 -10.00 3.96 -2.80
CA PHE A 467 -9.83 4.87 -3.94
C PHE A 467 -8.36 5.26 -4.14
N ALA A 468 -7.65 5.51 -3.04
CA ALA A 468 -6.25 5.92 -3.07
C ALA A 468 -5.34 4.81 -3.57
N ARG A 469 -5.43 3.59 -3.02
CA ARG A 469 -4.44 2.53 -3.30
C ARG A 469 -4.89 1.07 -3.06
N ARG A 470 -5.70 0.79 -2.04
CA ARG A 470 -5.95 -0.59 -1.57
C ARG A 470 -6.67 -1.43 -2.63
N SER A 471 -7.84 -0.99 -3.08
CA SER A 471 -8.64 -1.76 -4.05
C SER A 471 -8.02 -1.87 -5.44
N LEU A 472 -7.14 -0.93 -5.80
CA LEU A 472 -6.37 -0.99 -7.04
C LEU A 472 -5.38 -2.16 -7.03
N HIS A 473 -4.70 -2.36 -5.89
CA HIS A 473 -3.84 -3.51 -5.67
C HIS A 473 -4.63 -4.82 -5.63
N ASP A 474 -5.75 -4.86 -4.88
CA ASP A 474 -6.58 -6.07 -4.78
C ASP A 474 -7.11 -6.51 -6.15
N MET A 475 -7.56 -5.54 -6.97
CA MET A 475 -7.98 -5.77 -8.35
C MET A 475 -6.84 -6.34 -9.20
N THR A 476 -5.62 -5.82 -9.03
CA THR A 476 -4.47 -6.30 -9.80
C THR A 476 -4.09 -7.72 -9.41
N VAL A 477 -3.96 -8.01 -8.11
CA VAL A 477 -3.60 -9.34 -7.60
C VAL A 477 -4.64 -10.39 -8.01
N MET A 478 -5.93 -10.10 -7.78
CA MET A 478 -7.00 -11.01 -8.19
C MET A 478 -7.10 -11.15 -9.70
N GLY A 479 -6.95 -10.06 -10.45
CA GLY A 479 -7.00 -10.08 -11.92
C GLY A 479 -5.92 -10.96 -12.53
N LYS A 480 -4.71 -10.91 -11.97
CA LYS A 480 -3.63 -11.82 -12.38
C LYS A 480 -3.99 -13.28 -12.09
N ALA A 481 -4.48 -13.58 -10.89
CA ALA A 481 -4.90 -14.95 -10.52
C ALA A 481 -6.05 -15.48 -11.38
N VAL A 482 -7.08 -14.65 -11.64
CA VAL A 482 -8.20 -14.96 -12.54
C VAL A 482 -7.70 -15.29 -13.94
N THR A 483 -6.79 -14.46 -14.47
CA THR A 483 -6.20 -14.62 -15.81
C THR A 483 -5.45 -15.94 -15.92
N GLU A 484 -4.51 -16.21 -15.01
CA GLU A 484 -3.70 -17.44 -15.06
C GLU A 484 -4.54 -18.70 -14.85
N THR A 485 -5.55 -18.62 -14.00
CA THR A 485 -6.53 -19.71 -13.80
C THR A 485 -7.32 -19.97 -15.08
N PHE A 486 -7.79 -18.92 -15.76
CA PHE A 486 -8.62 -19.06 -16.96
C PHE A 486 -7.84 -19.66 -18.14
N TYR A 487 -6.62 -19.19 -18.39
CA TYR A 487 -5.82 -19.62 -19.53
C TYR A 487 -4.92 -20.82 -19.24
N GLY A 488 -4.76 -21.22 -17.97
CA GLY A 488 -3.84 -22.29 -17.57
C GLY A 488 -2.37 -21.97 -17.90
N LYS A 489 -2.04 -20.68 -18.01
CA LYS A 489 -0.74 -20.15 -18.45
C LYS A 489 -0.36 -18.92 -17.63
N PRO A 490 0.94 -18.73 -17.33
CA PRO A 490 1.40 -17.55 -16.62
C PRO A 490 1.28 -16.29 -17.48
N ILE A 491 1.07 -15.15 -16.83
CA ILE A 491 1.18 -13.84 -17.47
C ILE A 491 2.65 -13.55 -17.78
N GLN A 492 2.96 -13.16 -19.01
CA GLN A 492 4.32 -12.81 -19.41
C GLN A 492 4.68 -11.39 -19.00
N ASN A 493 3.75 -10.45 -19.18
CA ASN A 493 3.94 -9.04 -18.83
C ASN A 493 2.63 -8.42 -18.34
N SER A 494 2.76 -7.47 -17.43
CA SER A 494 1.64 -6.72 -16.83
C SER A 494 1.83 -5.22 -17.03
N TYR A 495 0.75 -4.54 -17.45
CA TYR A 495 0.78 -3.12 -17.81
C TYR A 495 -0.29 -2.32 -17.07
N TRP A 496 0.03 -1.09 -16.71
CA TRP A 496 -0.96 -0.09 -16.29
C TRP A 496 -1.05 1.03 -17.32
N SER A 497 -2.25 1.50 -17.60
CA SER A 497 -2.46 2.74 -18.34
C SER A 497 -3.60 3.53 -17.74
N GLY A 498 -3.39 4.82 -17.50
CA GLY A 498 -4.44 5.72 -17.06
C GLY A 498 -4.05 7.19 -17.18
N CYS A 499 -5.05 8.05 -17.21
CA CYS A 499 -4.88 9.50 -17.21
C CYS A 499 -5.54 10.13 -15.99
N SER A 500 -5.08 11.31 -15.56
CA SER A 500 -5.68 12.06 -14.46
C SER A 500 -5.55 11.28 -13.14
N THR A 501 -6.67 10.92 -12.52
CA THR A 501 -6.72 9.94 -11.43
C THR A 501 -6.04 8.63 -11.82
N GLY A 502 -6.25 8.09 -13.02
CA GLY A 502 -5.55 6.93 -13.54
C GLY A 502 -4.02 7.12 -13.66
N GLY A 503 -3.57 8.34 -13.92
CA GLY A 503 -2.15 8.69 -13.91
C GLY A 503 -1.57 8.69 -12.49
N ARG A 504 -2.31 9.25 -11.52
CA ARG A 504 -1.97 9.14 -10.08
C ARG A 504 -1.89 7.68 -9.64
N GLN A 505 -2.86 6.87 -10.04
CA GLN A 505 -2.91 5.45 -9.71
C GLN A 505 -1.71 4.69 -10.31
N GLY A 506 -1.29 5.03 -11.53
CA GLY A 506 -0.04 4.51 -12.11
C GLY A 506 1.17 4.80 -11.22
N LEU A 507 1.34 6.06 -10.79
CA LEU A 507 2.40 6.42 -9.85
C LEU A 507 2.22 5.81 -8.45
N THR A 508 0.99 5.50 -8.05
CA THR A 508 0.71 4.76 -6.81
C THR A 508 1.31 3.36 -6.88
N PHE A 509 1.16 2.64 -7.99
CA PHE A 509 1.81 1.32 -8.17
C PHE A 509 3.33 1.44 -8.10
N ALA A 510 3.93 2.40 -8.82
CA ALA A 510 5.38 2.60 -8.77
C ALA A 510 5.90 2.90 -7.34
N GLN A 511 5.15 3.62 -6.51
CA GLN A 511 5.53 4.01 -5.16
C GLN A 511 5.26 2.91 -4.11
N TYR A 512 4.08 2.28 -4.15
CA TYR A 512 3.59 1.39 -3.09
C TYR A 512 3.67 -0.09 -3.45
N TYR A 513 3.30 -0.44 -4.69
CA TYR A 513 3.17 -1.81 -5.20
C TYR A 513 4.01 -2.03 -6.47
N PRO A 514 5.34 -1.82 -6.43
CA PRO A 514 6.17 -1.87 -7.63
C PRO A 514 6.15 -3.23 -8.34
N GLU A 515 5.69 -4.29 -7.68
CA GLU A 515 5.59 -5.65 -8.19
C GLU A 515 4.32 -5.89 -9.02
N ASP A 516 3.36 -4.97 -8.98
CA ASP A 516 2.06 -5.12 -9.64
C ASP A 516 2.14 -4.97 -11.17
N TYR A 517 3.06 -4.16 -11.69
CA TYR A 517 3.18 -3.87 -13.12
C TYR A 517 4.62 -3.82 -13.60
N ASP A 518 4.87 -4.37 -14.78
CA ASP A 518 6.16 -4.32 -15.47
C ASP A 518 6.34 -3.00 -16.22
N GLY A 519 5.24 -2.48 -16.77
CA GLY A 519 5.18 -1.21 -17.46
C GLY A 519 4.03 -0.32 -16.97
N ILE A 520 4.26 0.98 -16.80
CA ILE A 520 3.24 1.96 -16.42
C ILE A 520 3.21 3.14 -17.41
N VAL A 521 2.04 3.41 -18.00
CA VAL A 521 1.73 4.70 -18.62
C VAL A 521 0.89 5.53 -17.65
N ALA A 522 1.45 6.61 -17.14
CA ALA A 522 0.78 7.54 -16.24
C ALA A 522 0.66 8.94 -16.87
N THR A 523 -0.49 9.23 -17.46
CA THR A 523 -0.76 10.47 -18.19
C THR A 523 -1.35 11.53 -17.26
N ALA A 524 -0.94 12.80 -17.40
CA ALA A 524 -1.43 13.96 -16.63
C ALA A 524 -1.75 13.60 -15.17
N PRO A 525 -0.77 13.10 -14.39
CA PRO A 525 -1.06 12.41 -13.15
C PRO A 525 -1.55 13.36 -12.05
N ALA A 526 -2.68 13.03 -11.42
CA ALA A 526 -3.25 13.71 -10.24
C ALA A 526 -2.47 13.44 -8.93
N ILE A 527 -1.14 13.56 -8.99
CA ILE A 527 -0.23 13.43 -7.83
C ILE A 527 -0.16 14.75 -7.06
N GLN A 528 0.34 14.69 -5.82
CA GLN A 528 0.23 15.80 -4.86
C GLN A 528 -1.22 16.23 -4.66
N TRP A 529 -2.15 15.26 -4.57
CA TRP A 529 -3.60 15.47 -4.49
C TRP A 529 -4.00 16.53 -3.45
N ASN A 530 -3.38 16.47 -2.29
CA ASN A 530 -3.59 17.38 -1.17
C ASN A 530 -3.06 18.81 -1.39
N ASP A 531 -2.19 19.04 -2.39
CA ASP A 531 -1.66 20.35 -2.73
C ASP A 531 -2.42 20.95 -3.94
N PHE A 532 -2.68 20.17 -4.99
CA PHE A 532 -3.27 20.70 -6.22
C PHE A 532 -4.80 20.85 -6.18
N LEU A 533 -5.55 20.00 -5.45
CA LEU A 533 -7.01 20.16 -5.34
C LEU A 533 -7.40 21.48 -4.64
N PRO A 534 -6.74 21.90 -3.56
CA PRO A 534 -6.93 23.26 -3.05
C PRO A 534 -6.59 24.34 -4.08
N ALA A 535 -5.56 24.15 -4.91
CA ALA A 535 -5.18 25.09 -5.96
C ALA A 535 -6.23 25.20 -7.09
N GLU A 536 -6.97 24.13 -7.38
CA GLU A 536 -8.08 24.14 -8.32
C GLU A 536 -9.22 25.08 -7.89
N LEU A 537 -9.39 25.35 -6.59
CA LEU A 537 -10.37 26.34 -6.09
C LEU A 537 -9.94 27.79 -6.31
N TRP A 538 -8.65 28.05 -6.57
CA TRP A 538 -8.10 29.40 -6.60
C TRP A 538 -8.79 30.33 -7.60
N PRO A 539 -9.07 29.92 -8.86
CA PRO A 539 -9.80 30.78 -9.80
C PRO A 539 -11.21 31.16 -9.32
N TYR A 540 -11.90 30.26 -8.61
CA TYR A 540 -13.18 30.57 -7.98
C TYR A 540 -13.01 31.58 -6.83
N VAL A 541 -12.07 31.35 -5.91
CA VAL A 541 -11.81 32.22 -4.75
C VAL A 541 -11.48 33.63 -5.20
N VAL A 542 -10.59 33.80 -6.19
CA VAL A 542 -10.21 35.12 -6.70
C VAL A 542 -11.43 35.85 -7.27
N GLN A 543 -12.27 35.21 -8.09
CA GLN A 543 -13.47 35.86 -8.63
C GLN A 543 -14.51 36.19 -7.56
N ASN A 544 -14.68 35.31 -6.57
CA ASN A 544 -15.58 35.52 -5.44
C ASN A 544 -15.15 36.74 -4.60
N VAL A 545 -13.88 36.79 -4.21
CA VAL A 545 -13.32 37.88 -3.40
C VAL A 545 -13.30 39.22 -4.15
N GLU A 546 -12.95 39.22 -5.44
CA GLU A 546 -12.96 40.43 -6.26
C GLU A 546 -14.38 40.87 -6.67
N GLY A 547 -15.41 40.06 -6.37
CA GLY A 547 -16.81 40.35 -6.69
C GLY A 547 -17.06 40.48 -8.19
N TYR A 548 -16.29 39.77 -9.01
CA TYR A 548 -16.32 39.89 -10.46
C TYR A 548 -16.15 38.53 -11.13
N THR A 549 -17.21 38.08 -11.80
CA THR A 549 -17.16 36.89 -12.65
C THR A 549 -16.71 37.29 -14.05
N VAL A 550 -15.53 36.82 -14.45
CA VAL A 550 -14.95 37.07 -15.77
C VAL A 550 -15.79 36.37 -16.84
N SER A 551 -16.03 37.08 -17.94
CA SER A 551 -16.81 36.54 -19.05
C SER A 551 -15.97 35.63 -19.95
N ALA A 552 -16.63 34.73 -20.67
CA ALA A 552 -15.97 33.86 -21.66
C ALA A 552 -15.17 34.68 -22.70
N CYS A 553 -15.69 35.83 -23.14
CA CYS A 553 -14.97 36.70 -24.06
C CYS A 553 -13.70 37.31 -23.45
N GLU A 554 -13.70 37.71 -22.19
CA GLU A 554 -12.52 38.26 -21.52
C GLU A 554 -11.42 37.20 -21.32
N PHE A 555 -11.80 35.96 -21.00
CA PHE A 555 -10.87 34.83 -20.99
C PHE A 555 -10.29 34.55 -22.38
N GLU A 556 -11.14 34.57 -23.42
CA GLU A 556 -10.72 34.39 -24.83
C GLU A 556 -9.72 35.48 -25.27
N ILE A 557 -9.98 36.75 -24.91
CA ILE A 557 -9.10 37.89 -25.18
C ILE A 557 -7.73 37.66 -24.56
N ALA A 558 -7.69 37.29 -23.28
CA ALA A 558 -6.43 37.08 -22.57
C ALA A 558 -5.64 35.88 -23.11
N LEU A 559 -6.31 34.76 -23.38
CA LEU A 559 -5.69 33.56 -23.96
C LEU A 559 -5.10 33.86 -25.34
N THR A 560 -5.88 34.50 -26.22
CA THR A 560 -5.45 34.86 -27.57
C THR A 560 -4.25 35.81 -27.55
N ALA A 561 -4.28 36.83 -26.67
CA ALA A 561 -3.18 37.75 -26.52
C ALA A 561 -1.91 37.09 -25.96
N ALA A 562 -2.06 36.14 -25.03
CA ALA A 562 -0.95 35.36 -24.51
C ALA A 562 -0.31 34.48 -25.59
N ILE A 563 -1.10 33.72 -26.35
CA ILE A 563 -0.62 32.90 -27.47
C ILE A 563 0.09 33.78 -28.49
N ASN A 564 -0.55 34.85 -28.99
CA ASN A 564 0.07 35.75 -29.97
C ASN A 564 1.39 36.37 -29.48
N THR A 565 1.55 36.58 -28.17
CA THR A 565 2.78 37.14 -27.60
C THR A 565 3.87 36.09 -27.42
N CYS A 566 3.50 34.84 -27.12
CA CYS A 566 4.44 33.84 -26.60
C CYS A 566 4.68 32.63 -27.51
N ASP A 567 3.85 32.43 -28.53
CA ASP A 567 3.95 31.35 -29.52
C ASP A 567 5.37 31.26 -30.11
N GLY A 568 5.88 32.35 -30.68
CA GLY A 568 7.22 32.41 -31.29
C GLY A 568 8.43 32.24 -30.35
N LEU A 569 8.25 32.08 -29.04
CA LEU A 569 9.37 31.97 -28.08
C LEU A 569 10.16 30.66 -28.24
N ASP A 570 9.52 29.62 -28.75
CA ASP A 570 10.17 28.34 -29.05
C ASP A 570 10.91 28.34 -30.40
N GLY A 571 10.62 29.32 -31.26
CA GLY A 571 11.21 29.51 -32.59
C GLY A 571 10.29 29.12 -33.75
N VAL A 572 9.03 28.75 -33.48
CA VAL A 572 7.98 28.49 -34.47
C VAL A 572 6.72 29.28 -34.14
N HIS A 573 5.93 29.63 -35.16
CA HIS A 573 4.62 30.25 -34.98
C HIS A 573 3.53 29.27 -35.42
N ASP A 574 3.02 28.47 -34.49
CA ASP A 574 2.08 27.40 -34.75
C ASP A 574 0.80 27.46 -33.90
N GLY A 575 0.61 28.56 -33.17
CA GLY A 575 -0.60 28.88 -32.44
C GLY A 575 -0.69 28.17 -31.09
N ILE A 576 0.44 27.69 -30.56
CA ILE A 576 0.54 27.07 -29.24
C ILE A 576 1.73 27.65 -28.48
N ILE A 577 1.77 27.47 -27.16
CA ILE A 577 2.92 27.90 -26.35
C ILE A 577 3.71 26.65 -25.94
N SER A 578 4.81 26.35 -26.65
CA SER A 578 5.69 25.23 -26.28
C SER A 578 6.71 25.60 -25.19
N ALA A 579 6.92 26.90 -24.95
CA ALA A 579 7.88 27.43 -23.98
C ALA A 579 7.19 28.25 -22.86
N PRO A 580 6.27 27.65 -22.07
CA PRO A 580 5.47 28.39 -21.07
C PRO A 580 6.30 29.05 -19.97
N GLY A 581 7.46 28.51 -19.59
CA GLY A 581 8.35 29.03 -18.55
C GLY A 581 8.96 30.40 -18.85
N ILE A 582 9.09 30.75 -20.13
CA ILE A 582 9.62 32.05 -20.59
C ILE A 582 8.54 33.01 -21.10
N CYS A 583 7.26 32.62 -21.05
CA CYS A 583 6.14 33.49 -21.41
C CYS A 583 5.83 34.49 -20.29
N ASN A 584 6.33 35.72 -20.44
CA ASN A 584 6.20 36.81 -19.47
C ASN A 584 5.00 37.74 -19.71
N PHE A 585 4.06 37.35 -20.59
CA PHE A 585 2.84 38.12 -20.88
C PHE A 585 2.01 38.36 -19.60
N LYS A 586 1.39 39.53 -19.49
CA LYS A 586 0.45 39.86 -18.41
C LYS A 586 -0.84 40.41 -19.01
N ALA A 587 -1.99 39.93 -18.55
CA ALA A 587 -3.28 40.41 -18.99
C ALA A 587 -3.43 41.92 -18.69
N SER A 588 -2.88 42.39 -17.57
CA SER A 588 -2.83 43.82 -17.23
C SER A 588 -2.17 44.72 -18.30
N SER A 589 -1.31 44.18 -19.18
CA SER A 589 -0.67 44.93 -20.27
C SER A 589 -1.62 45.33 -21.42
N ILE A 590 -2.79 44.69 -21.48
CA ILE A 590 -3.82 44.95 -22.50
C ILE A 590 -5.14 45.46 -21.91
N ALA A 591 -5.22 45.64 -20.58
CA ALA A 591 -6.41 46.16 -19.92
C ALA A 591 -6.84 47.54 -20.45
N GLY A 592 -8.14 47.76 -20.61
CA GLY A 592 -8.74 48.99 -21.14
C GLY A 592 -8.66 49.12 -22.67
N LYS A 593 -8.14 48.13 -23.39
CA LYS A 593 -8.15 48.09 -24.86
C LYS A 593 -9.46 47.48 -25.36
N GLN A 594 -9.88 47.90 -26.55
CA GLN A 594 -11.05 47.35 -27.23
C GLN A 594 -10.66 46.08 -27.98
N HIS A 595 -11.42 45.00 -27.77
CA HIS A 595 -11.21 43.70 -28.41
C HIS A 595 -12.52 43.14 -28.93
N ARG A 596 -12.44 42.31 -29.97
CA ARG A 596 -13.60 41.66 -30.59
C ARG A 596 -13.71 40.23 -30.10
N CYS A 597 -14.85 39.85 -29.55
CA CYS A 597 -15.15 38.47 -29.13
C CYS A 597 -15.41 37.59 -30.34
N SER A 598 -14.80 36.39 -30.42
CA SER A 598 -14.99 35.51 -31.59
C SER A 598 -16.39 34.92 -31.65
N HIS A 599 -17.03 34.65 -30.51
CA HIS A 599 -18.31 33.93 -30.47
C HIS A 599 -19.53 34.75 -30.95
N ASN A 600 -19.52 36.08 -30.81
CA ASN A 600 -20.66 36.95 -31.18
C ASN A 600 -20.25 38.21 -31.97
N ASN A 601 -18.97 38.38 -32.28
CA ASN A 601 -18.42 39.56 -32.95
C ASN A 601 -18.64 40.89 -32.21
N ALA A 602 -19.05 40.87 -30.94
CA ALA A 602 -19.18 42.07 -30.14
C ALA A 602 -17.79 42.67 -29.86
N THR A 603 -17.71 44.00 -29.83
CA THR A 603 -16.51 44.70 -29.37
C THR A 603 -16.71 45.07 -27.91
N VAL A 604 -15.80 44.61 -27.05
CA VAL A 604 -15.82 44.86 -25.61
C VAL A 604 -14.51 45.53 -25.18
N GLU A 605 -14.59 46.40 -24.18
CA GLU A 605 -13.40 46.89 -23.48
C GLU A 605 -12.93 45.80 -22.51
N PHE A 606 -11.67 45.39 -22.60
CA PHE A 606 -11.12 44.38 -21.70
C PHE A 606 -10.97 44.94 -20.28
N SER A 607 -11.74 44.42 -19.32
CA SER A 607 -11.84 44.95 -17.96
C SER A 607 -10.50 44.92 -17.22
N LYS A 608 -10.19 46.01 -16.50
CA LYS A 608 -9.05 46.05 -15.58
C LYS A 608 -9.18 45.03 -14.45
N THR A 609 -10.40 44.79 -13.97
CA THR A 609 -10.67 43.79 -12.93
C THR A 609 -10.48 42.38 -13.49
N ALA A 610 -11.00 42.09 -14.70
CA ALA A 610 -10.77 40.81 -15.36
C ALA A 610 -9.27 40.55 -15.57
N ALA A 611 -8.53 41.56 -16.05
CA ALA A 611 -7.09 41.47 -16.24
C ALA A 611 -6.34 41.16 -14.92
N LYS A 612 -6.72 41.78 -13.80
CA LYS A 612 -6.16 41.48 -12.47
C LYS A 612 -6.44 40.03 -12.06
N ILE A 613 -7.69 39.59 -12.18
CA ILE A 613 -8.13 38.23 -11.83
C ILE A 613 -7.35 37.20 -12.65
N ILE A 614 -7.23 37.41 -13.96
CA ILE A 614 -6.51 36.52 -14.87
C ILE A 614 -5.02 36.46 -14.52
N ASP A 615 -4.38 37.60 -14.23
CA ASP A 615 -2.99 37.62 -13.77
C ASP A 615 -2.82 36.80 -12.47
N MET A 616 -3.76 36.88 -11.52
CA MET A 616 -3.75 36.08 -10.28
C MET A 616 -4.00 34.58 -10.52
N ILE A 617 -4.83 34.22 -11.50
CA ILE A 617 -5.06 32.83 -11.90
C ILE A 617 -3.79 32.21 -12.51
N TRP A 618 -3.09 32.95 -13.38
CA TRP A 618 -1.83 32.49 -13.97
C TRP A 618 -0.68 32.47 -12.97
N GLU A 619 -0.67 33.38 -12.01
CA GLU A 619 0.30 33.38 -10.93
C GLU A 619 0.06 32.21 -9.96
N GLY A 620 -1.20 31.87 -9.68
CA GLY A 620 -1.56 30.87 -8.69
C GLY A 620 -1.55 31.43 -7.26
N PRO A 621 -1.90 30.61 -6.27
CA PRO A 621 -2.08 31.08 -4.89
C PRO A 621 -0.76 31.44 -4.20
N ILE A 622 -0.69 32.66 -3.69
CA ILE A 622 0.42 33.20 -2.90
C ILE A 622 -0.14 33.78 -1.60
N THR A 623 0.51 33.51 -0.47
CA THR A 623 0.12 34.08 0.83
C THR A 623 0.40 35.58 0.91
N GLY A 624 -0.19 36.27 1.90
CA GLY A 624 0.13 37.69 2.16
C GLY A 624 1.62 37.95 2.47
N GLN A 625 2.38 36.92 2.85
CA GLN A 625 3.83 36.98 3.10
C GLN A 625 4.68 36.68 1.85
N GLY A 626 4.04 36.42 0.70
CA GLY A 626 4.71 36.11 -0.56
C GLY A 626 5.08 34.63 -0.74
N GLU A 627 4.58 33.72 0.10
CA GLU A 627 4.84 32.28 -0.04
C GLU A 627 3.94 31.66 -1.11
N ARG A 628 4.53 30.98 -2.09
CA ARG A 628 3.78 30.28 -3.14
C ARG A 628 3.24 28.96 -2.62
N LEU A 629 1.91 28.84 -2.58
CA LEU A 629 1.23 27.63 -2.13
C LEU A 629 1.19 26.55 -3.21
N TRP A 630 0.90 26.95 -4.45
CA TRP A 630 0.92 26.08 -5.63
C TRP A 630 1.14 26.89 -6.91
N PHE A 631 1.23 26.21 -8.05
CA PHE A 631 1.35 26.83 -9.36
C PHE A 631 -0.01 27.34 -9.87
N GLY A 632 0.01 28.35 -10.72
CA GLY A 632 -1.16 28.80 -11.50
C GLY A 632 -1.25 28.14 -12.88
N LEU A 633 -2.35 28.39 -13.59
CA LEU A 633 -2.53 27.88 -14.96
C LEU A 633 -1.43 28.43 -15.88
N THR A 634 -0.95 27.63 -16.83
CA THR A 634 -0.02 28.17 -17.84
C THR A 634 -0.78 29.12 -18.77
N LYS A 635 -0.07 30.07 -19.38
CA LYS A 635 -0.72 31.13 -20.18
C LYS A 635 -1.33 30.63 -21.50
N GLY A 636 -0.96 29.43 -21.92
CA GLY A 636 -1.53 28.75 -23.10
C GLY A 636 -2.71 27.84 -22.76
N THR A 637 -3.06 27.73 -21.48
CA THR A 637 -4.19 26.91 -21.01
C THR A 637 -5.51 27.66 -21.20
N ASN A 638 -6.51 26.95 -21.74
CA ASN A 638 -7.88 27.43 -21.75
C ASN A 638 -8.43 27.46 -20.30
N PHE A 639 -9.08 28.55 -19.90
CA PHE A 639 -9.62 28.75 -18.57
C PHE A 639 -10.82 27.85 -18.22
N SER A 640 -11.49 27.31 -19.24
CA SER A 640 -12.61 26.38 -19.07
C SER A 640 -12.22 25.19 -18.18
N GLY A 641 -13.10 24.84 -17.24
CA GLY A 641 -12.83 23.82 -16.24
C GLY A 641 -12.69 24.42 -14.84
N LEU A 642 -11.54 25.05 -14.56
CA LEU A 642 -11.24 25.60 -13.23
C LEU A 642 -11.76 27.02 -13.01
N ALA A 643 -11.75 27.86 -14.05
CA ALA A 643 -12.23 29.24 -13.90
C ALA A 643 -13.73 29.32 -14.22
N PRO A 644 -14.58 29.72 -13.25
CA PRO A 644 -16.00 29.91 -13.50
C PRO A 644 -16.24 31.04 -14.49
N GLU A 645 -17.08 30.81 -15.50
CA GLU A 645 -17.50 31.84 -16.44
C GLU A 645 -18.87 32.40 -16.06
N ALA A 646 -19.11 33.67 -16.36
CA ALA A 646 -20.42 34.29 -16.21
C ALA A 646 -21.46 33.58 -17.11
N LYS A 647 -22.50 33.00 -16.50
CA LYS A 647 -23.65 32.39 -17.21
C LYS A 647 -24.91 33.21 -16.97
N ASP A 648 -25.75 33.33 -18.01
CA ASP A 648 -27.05 34.01 -17.89
C ASP A 648 -27.90 33.36 -16.79
N GLY A 649 -28.28 34.16 -15.79
CA GLY A 649 -29.14 33.72 -14.68
C GLY A 649 -28.44 33.02 -13.51
N ALA A 650 -27.12 32.92 -13.49
CA ALA A 650 -26.37 32.38 -12.34
C ALA A 650 -26.13 33.43 -11.25
N GLU A 651 -26.33 33.05 -9.98
CA GLU A 651 -26.01 33.88 -8.81
C GLU A 651 -24.50 33.84 -8.48
N GLY A 652 -23.66 34.25 -9.42
CA GLY A 652 -22.19 34.34 -9.23
C GLY A 652 -21.37 33.13 -9.74
N PRO A 653 -20.05 33.13 -9.51
CA PRO A 653 -19.16 32.08 -9.98
C PRO A 653 -19.47 30.73 -9.30
N GLN A 654 -19.27 29.62 -10.01
CA GLN A 654 -19.43 28.26 -9.47
C GLN A 654 -18.08 27.54 -9.46
N PRO A 655 -17.64 26.95 -8.33
CA PRO A 655 -16.34 26.28 -8.26
C PRO A 655 -16.33 24.98 -9.07
N PHE A 656 -15.13 24.52 -9.44
CA PHE A 656 -14.96 23.23 -10.07
C PHE A 656 -15.33 22.10 -9.11
N GLU A 657 -16.26 21.24 -9.53
CA GLU A 657 -16.96 20.29 -8.65
C GLU A 657 -16.02 19.33 -7.90
N ILE A 658 -14.91 18.90 -8.50
CA ILE A 658 -13.96 17.98 -7.84
C ILE A 658 -13.31 18.66 -6.64
N SER A 659 -12.78 19.86 -6.85
CA SER A 659 -12.12 20.66 -5.81
C SER A 659 -13.11 21.13 -4.72
N ALA A 660 -14.34 21.48 -5.12
CA ALA A 660 -15.42 21.81 -4.21
C ALA A 660 -15.84 20.61 -3.36
N SER A 661 -16.02 19.44 -3.99
CA SER A 661 -16.31 18.18 -3.33
C SER A 661 -15.21 17.81 -2.33
N TRP A 662 -13.94 18.02 -2.68
CA TRP A 662 -12.81 17.79 -1.75
C TRP A 662 -12.88 18.69 -0.52
N ALA A 663 -13.07 20.00 -0.72
CA ALA A 663 -13.17 20.96 0.37
C ALA A 663 -14.35 20.66 1.31
N LYS A 664 -15.54 20.43 0.76
CA LYS A 664 -16.75 20.13 1.56
C LYS A 664 -16.65 18.78 2.27
N ASN A 665 -16.28 17.73 1.55
CA ASN A 665 -16.44 16.36 2.02
C ASN A 665 -15.28 15.88 2.90
N PHE A 666 -14.06 16.32 2.62
CA PHE A 666 -12.87 15.83 3.34
C PHE A 666 -12.28 16.87 4.27
N LEU A 667 -12.28 18.16 3.91
CA LEU A 667 -11.69 19.21 4.75
C LEU A 667 -12.69 19.71 5.79
N ALA A 668 -13.80 20.31 5.33
CA ALA A 668 -14.88 20.80 6.19
C ALA A 668 -15.67 19.65 6.83
N LYS A 669 -15.76 18.50 6.14
CA LYS A 669 -16.50 17.30 6.57
C LYS A 669 -18.00 17.58 6.76
N ASP A 670 -18.50 18.51 5.95
CA ASP A 670 -19.85 19.04 5.96
C ASP A 670 -20.30 19.29 4.51
N LEU A 671 -21.32 18.54 4.07
CA LEU A 671 -21.89 18.65 2.72
C LEU A 671 -22.53 20.02 2.47
N SER A 672 -22.91 20.72 3.54
CA SER A 672 -23.55 22.04 3.48
C SER A 672 -22.55 23.21 3.57
N TYR A 673 -21.25 22.92 3.71
CA TYR A 673 -20.22 23.96 3.81
C TYR A 673 -20.30 24.93 2.62
N ASP A 674 -20.37 26.22 2.95
CA ASP A 674 -20.43 27.30 1.98
C ASP A 674 -19.01 27.74 1.60
N LEU A 675 -18.71 27.65 0.30
CA LEU A 675 -17.40 28.02 -0.22
C LEU A 675 -17.27 29.52 -0.48
N THR A 676 -18.38 30.27 -0.40
CA THR A 676 -18.36 31.73 -0.57
C THR A 676 -17.65 32.45 0.58
N ASP A 677 -17.50 31.78 1.73
CA ASP A 677 -16.74 32.26 2.89
C ASP A 677 -15.21 32.20 2.68
N LEU A 678 -14.72 31.56 1.61
CA LEU A 678 -13.30 31.51 1.32
C LEU A 678 -12.78 32.86 0.81
N ASP A 679 -11.71 33.34 1.45
CA ASP A 679 -11.02 34.58 1.13
C ASP A 679 -9.49 34.41 1.11
N TYR A 680 -8.74 35.50 0.88
CA TYR A 680 -7.28 35.43 0.82
C TYR A 680 -6.60 35.12 2.16
N GLU A 681 -7.28 35.32 3.28
CA GLU A 681 -6.74 35.08 4.62
C GLU A 681 -6.94 33.62 5.05
N ASN A 682 -8.10 33.03 4.78
CA ASN A 682 -8.45 31.66 5.20
C ASN A 682 -8.15 30.59 4.14
N TYR A 683 -8.02 30.95 2.85
CA TYR A 683 -7.70 30.00 1.79
C TYR A 683 -6.39 29.21 2.02
N PRO A 684 -5.29 29.80 2.54
CA PRO A 684 -4.08 29.06 2.86
C PRO A 684 -4.28 27.87 3.82
N ASP A 685 -5.26 27.95 4.71
CA ASP A 685 -5.57 26.89 5.67
C ASP A 685 -6.15 25.66 4.97
N VAL A 686 -6.97 25.84 3.93
CA VAL A 686 -7.55 24.75 3.10
C VAL A 686 -6.45 23.83 2.59
N ARG A 687 -5.36 24.40 2.06
CA ARG A 687 -4.21 23.61 1.60
C ARG A 687 -3.47 22.95 2.76
N THR A 688 -3.21 23.69 3.83
CA THR A 688 -2.46 23.21 4.99
C THR A 688 -3.15 22.01 5.63
N GLU A 689 -4.45 22.10 5.85
CA GLU A 689 -5.28 21.05 6.41
C GLU A 689 -5.37 19.84 5.48
N SER A 690 -5.49 20.07 4.17
CA SER A 690 -5.50 18.99 3.20
C SER A 690 -4.22 18.17 3.26
N LYS A 691 -3.07 18.83 3.34
CA LYS A 691 -1.77 18.18 3.46
C LYS A 691 -1.61 17.43 4.77
N LEU A 692 -1.93 18.08 5.90
CA LEU A 692 -1.83 17.48 7.23
C LEU A 692 -2.63 16.18 7.36
N GLN A 693 -3.85 16.17 6.82
CA GLN A 693 -4.78 15.08 7.04
C GLN A 693 -4.62 13.95 6.02
N TYR A 694 -4.22 14.26 4.78
CA TYR A 694 -4.40 13.33 3.65
C TYR A 694 -3.14 13.00 2.84
N ASP A 695 -2.00 13.68 3.07
CA ASP A 695 -0.76 13.42 2.30
C ASP A 695 -0.34 11.94 2.37
N SER A 696 -0.40 11.34 3.57
CA SER A 696 -0.03 9.92 3.79
C SER A 696 -0.98 8.89 3.15
N ILE A 697 -2.17 9.31 2.71
CA ILE A 697 -3.21 8.45 2.17
C ILE A 697 -3.26 8.58 0.64
N ILE A 698 -3.46 9.79 0.12
CA ILE A 698 -3.75 10.03 -1.30
C ILE A 698 -2.73 10.95 -2.00
N GLY A 699 -1.83 11.60 -1.25
CA GLY A 699 -0.87 12.56 -1.81
C GLY A 699 -0.04 11.99 -2.97
N THR A 700 0.33 10.71 -2.94
CA THR A 700 1.05 10.01 -4.04
C THR A 700 2.30 10.79 -4.51
N ALA A 701 3.06 11.33 -3.56
CA ALA A 701 4.15 12.29 -3.83
C ALA A 701 5.53 11.81 -3.39
N SER A 702 5.70 10.50 -3.14
CA SER A 702 7.00 9.92 -2.76
C SER A 702 7.95 9.89 -3.96
N PRO A 703 9.11 10.58 -3.90
CA PRO A 703 10.07 10.58 -5.01
C PRO A 703 10.98 9.33 -5.04
N ASP A 704 10.95 8.49 -3.99
CA ASP A 704 11.78 7.28 -3.96
C ASP A 704 11.10 6.13 -4.72
N LEU A 705 11.53 5.95 -5.97
CA LEU A 705 11.06 4.89 -6.87
C LEU A 705 12.08 3.75 -7.03
N ARG A 706 13.09 3.64 -6.15
CA ARG A 706 14.16 2.64 -6.31
C ARG A 706 13.65 1.21 -6.35
N ARG A 707 12.61 0.85 -5.59
CA ARG A 707 11.99 -0.49 -5.66
C ARG A 707 11.45 -0.82 -7.05
N PHE A 708 10.82 0.15 -7.71
CA PHE A 708 10.30 -0.01 -9.07
C PHE A 708 11.44 -0.09 -10.09
N GLN A 709 12.50 0.70 -9.91
CA GLN A 709 13.73 0.61 -10.72
C GLN A 709 14.43 -0.74 -10.56
N ASP A 710 14.68 -1.18 -9.33
CA ASP A 710 15.49 -2.36 -8.98
C ASP A 710 14.87 -3.67 -9.49
N ARG A 711 13.53 -3.76 -9.56
CA ARG A 711 12.83 -4.88 -10.19
C ARG A 711 12.77 -4.80 -11.72
N GLY A 712 13.27 -3.71 -12.32
CA GLY A 712 13.27 -3.48 -13.76
C GLY A 712 11.96 -2.94 -14.33
N GLY A 713 11.11 -2.32 -13.51
CA GLY A 713 9.87 -1.68 -13.98
C GLY A 713 10.16 -0.49 -14.90
N LYS A 714 9.34 -0.28 -15.93
CA LYS A 714 9.46 0.85 -16.88
C LYS A 714 8.25 1.76 -16.79
N MET A 715 8.46 3.07 -16.86
CA MET A 715 7.39 4.05 -16.75
C MET A 715 7.55 5.17 -17.77
N ILE A 716 6.46 5.43 -18.50
CA ILE A 716 6.28 6.60 -19.33
C ILE A 716 5.21 7.47 -18.66
N THR A 717 5.55 8.73 -18.40
CA THR A 717 4.55 9.75 -18.09
C THR A 717 4.56 10.81 -19.17
N TRP A 718 3.41 11.39 -19.44
CA TRP A 718 3.34 12.59 -20.26
C TRP A 718 2.25 13.54 -19.76
N HIS A 719 2.42 14.83 -20.00
CA HIS A 719 1.49 15.86 -19.54
C HIS A 719 1.30 16.93 -20.63
N GLY A 720 0.05 17.32 -20.89
CA GLY A 720 -0.25 18.47 -21.73
C GLY A 720 0.21 19.77 -21.07
N LEU A 721 0.90 20.65 -21.81
CA LEU A 721 1.34 21.94 -21.27
C LEU A 721 0.19 22.97 -21.18
N ALA A 722 -0.92 22.71 -21.88
CA ALA A 722 -2.14 23.51 -21.85
C ALA A 722 -3.26 22.81 -21.05
N ASP A 723 -2.91 21.88 -20.15
CA ASP A 723 -3.85 21.18 -19.28
C ASP A 723 -4.62 22.18 -18.40
N GLN A 724 -5.94 22.13 -18.52
CA GLN A 724 -6.88 23.05 -17.88
C GLN A 724 -7.39 22.58 -16.52
N LEU A 725 -7.03 21.37 -16.08
CA LEU A 725 -7.45 20.81 -14.80
C LEU A 725 -6.26 20.52 -13.88
N ILE A 726 -5.20 19.91 -14.40
CA ILE A 726 -4.02 19.54 -13.61
C ILE A 726 -2.82 20.33 -14.08
N PHE A 727 -2.12 20.97 -13.13
CA PHE A 727 -0.99 21.84 -13.42
C PHE A 727 0.24 21.02 -13.85
N PRO A 728 0.73 21.11 -15.11
CA PRO A 728 1.89 20.35 -15.59
C PRO A 728 3.16 20.62 -14.78
N GLN A 729 3.26 21.80 -14.18
CA GLN A 729 4.32 22.19 -13.26
C GLN A 729 4.45 21.23 -12.06
N GLY A 730 3.34 20.63 -11.58
CA GLY A 730 3.36 19.62 -10.53
C GLY A 730 4.07 18.33 -10.96
N SER A 731 3.88 17.91 -12.21
CA SER A 731 4.62 16.76 -12.78
C SER A 731 6.11 17.05 -12.95
N ILE A 732 6.47 18.27 -13.39
CA ILE A 732 7.87 18.72 -13.46
C ILE A 732 8.51 18.69 -12.08
N TYR A 733 7.81 19.26 -11.10
CA TYR A 733 8.25 19.29 -9.70
C TYR A 733 8.49 17.88 -9.14
N TYR A 734 7.56 16.94 -9.37
CA TYR A 734 7.71 15.57 -8.94
C TYR A 734 8.88 14.85 -9.64
N TYR A 735 8.99 14.96 -10.97
CA TYR A 735 10.06 14.33 -11.74
C TYR A 735 11.44 14.80 -11.27
N ASN A 736 11.61 16.11 -11.05
CA ASN A 736 12.86 16.68 -10.56
C ASN A 736 13.24 16.14 -9.18
N ARG A 737 12.28 15.94 -8.27
CA ARG A 737 12.54 15.30 -6.96
C ARG A 737 12.95 13.84 -7.09
N VAL A 738 12.38 13.09 -8.04
CA VAL A 738 12.82 11.71 -8.33
C VAL A 738 14.26 11.72 -8.87
N LYS A 739 14.55 12.59 -9.85
CA LYS A 739 15.88 12.75 -10.45
C LYS A 739 16.94 13.16 -9.43
N GLU A 740 16.60 14.04 -8.49
CA GLU A 740 17.49 14.44 -7.37
C GLU A 740 17.91 13.23 -6.52
N LEU A 741 17.01 12.25 -6.31
CA LEU A 741 17.29 11.04 -5.53
C LEU A 741 17.88 9.89 -6.35
N ILE A 742 17.52 9.80 -7.64
CA ILE A 742 17.90 8.72 -8.55
C ILE A 742 18.48 9.36 -9.82
N PRO A 743 19.81 9.60 -9.87
CA PRO A 743 20.43 10.27 -11.02
C PRO A 743 20.20 9.57 -12.36
N ASP A 744 20.11 8.23 -12.37
CA ASP A 744 19.81 7.40 -13.56
C ASP A 744 18.30 7.19 -13.79
N VAL A 745 17.48 8.21 -13.49
CA VAL A 745 16.02 8.12 -13.63
C VAL A 745 15.58 7.75 -15.05
N GLN A 746 16.29 8.21 -16.08
CA GLN A 746 15.99 7.96 -17.50
C GLN A 746 16.07 6.48 -17.90
N GLY A 747 16.80 5.65 -17.13
CA GLY A 747 16.92 4.21 -17.35
C GLY A 747 15.63 3.42 -17.07
N PHE A 748 14.65 4.03 -16.39
CA PHE A 748 13.40 3.35 -16.03
C PHE A 748 12.17 4.27 -16.02
N TYR A 749 12.33 5.59 -15.89
CA TYR A 749 11.24 6.56 -15.83
C TYR A 749 11.51 7.75 -16.78
N ARG A 750 10.73 7.84 -17.86
CA ARG A 750 10.79 8.93 -18.85
C ARG A 750 9.52 9.78 -18.79
N GLN A 751 9.71 11.09 -18.67
CA GLN A 751 8.65 12.09 -18.66
C GLN A 751 8.68 12.89 -19.96
N PHE A 752 7.51 13.08 -20.57
CA PHE A 752 7.34 13.86 -21.80
C PHE A 752 6.34 15.00 -21.57
N TYR A 753 6.45 16.09 -22.33
CA TYR A 753 5.52 17.22 -22.26
C TYR A 753 4.98 17.52 -23.64
N ALA A 754 3.66 17.69 -23.74
CA ALA A 754 2.94 17.88 -25.00
C ALA A 754 2.47 19.34 -25.13
N PRO A 755 3.15 20.19 -25.93
CA PRO A 755 2.75 21.57 -26.17
C PRO A 755 1.33 21.69 -26.74
N GLY A 756 0.55 22.64 -26.23
CA GLY A 756 -0.81 22.93 -26.72
C GLY A 756 -1.84 21.81 -26.50
N VAL A 757 -1.49 20.73 -25.79
CA VAL A 757 -2.42 19.65 -25.43
C VAL A 757 -3.05 19.94 -24.08
N GLY A 758 -4.36 19.74 -24.00
CA GLY A 758 -5.16 19.90 -22.77
C GLY A 758 -5.11 18.68 -21.85
N HIS A 759 -6.09 18.59 -20.95
CA HIS A 759 -6.20 17.50 -19.99
C HIS A 759 -6.43 16.14 -20.65
N CYS A 760 -5.45 15.23 -20.52
CA CYS A 760 -5.39 13.88 -21.12
C CYS A 760 -5.38 13.81 -22.66
N ARG A 761 -5.97 14.80 -23.33
CA ARG A 761 -6.20 14.91 -24.78
C ARG A 761 -6.73 16.32 -25.06
N GLY A 762 -7.15 16.57 -26.31
CA GLY A 762 -7.73 17.84 -26.71
C GLY A 762 -6.67 18.95 -26.77
N GLY A 763 -7.13 20.17 -27.05
CA GLY A 763 -6.24 21.24 -27.52
C GLY A 763 -5.80 21.02 -28.97
N THR A 764 -5.11 22.01 -29.53
CA THR A 764 -4.64 21.96 -30.92
C THR A 764 -3.28 21.26 -31.04
N GLY A 765 -2.60 21.05 -29.91
CA GLY A 765 -1.29 20.41 -29.73
C GLY A 765 -1.12 18.99 -30.29
N PRO A 766 0.11 18.54 -30.61
CA PRO A 766 0.40 17.14 -30.94
C PRO A 766 0.24 16.23 -29.71
N ILE A 767 -0.70 15.28 -29.79
CA ILE A 767 -1.00 14.31 -28.73
C ILE A 767 -0.18 13.02 -28.98
N PRO A 768 0.41 12.39 -27.94
CA PRO A 768 1.11 11.13 -28.09
C PRO A 768 0.30 10.03 -28.80
N VAL A 769 0.96 9.36 -29.76
CA VAL A 769 0.40 8.25 -30.53
C VAL A 769 0.83 6.94 -29.87
N ASP A 770 -0.14 6.22 -29.29
CA ASP A 770 0.03 4.91 -28.66
C ASP A 770 1.23 4.80 -27.68
N PRO A 771 1.18 5.55 -26.55
CA PRO A 771 2.23 5.49 -25.54
C PRO A 771 2.40 4.11 -24.90
N LEU A 772 1.33 3.29 -24.86
CA LEU A 772 1.41 1.94 -24.32
C LEU A 772 2.21 1.01 -25.25
N LEU A 773 2.04 1.11 -26.57
CA LEU A 773 2.88 0.38 -27.52
C LEU A 773 4.36 0.77 -27.38
N THR A 774 4.64 2.07 -27.21
CA THR A 774 6.00 2.58 -26.99
C THR A 774 6.60 2.01 -25.69
N LEU A 775 5.86 2.04 -24.60
CA LEU A 775 6.26 1.43 -23.33
C LEU A 775 6.50 -0.07 -23.45
N ARG A 776 5.65 -0.77 -24.20
CA ARG A 776 5.77 -2.22 -24.42
C ARG A 776 7.05 -2.60 -25.13
N ALA A 777 7.47 -1.83 -26.13
CA ALA A 777 8.78 -2.02 -26.73
C ALA A 777 9.85 -1.95 -25.62
N TRP A 778 9.83 -0.92 -24.80
CA TRP A 778 10.82 -0.78 -23.72
C TRP A 778 10.83 -1.96 -22.74
N VAL A 779 9.66 -2.45 -22.30
CA VAL A 779 9.55 -3.58 -21.37
C VAL A 779 9.96 -4.91 -22.03
N GLU A 780 9.44 -5.22 -23.22
CA GLU A 780 9.55 -6.55 -23.82
C GLU A 780 10.85 -6.73 -24.62
N ASN A 781 11.40 -5.65 -25.19
CA ASN A 781 12.56 -5.72 -26.08
C ASN A 781 13.71 -4.77 -25.69
N GLY A 782 13.56 -4.00 -24.61
CA GLY A 782 14.60 -3.10 -24.11
C GLY A 782 14.77 -1.80 -24.90
N THR A 783 13.90 -1.51 -25.88
CA THR A 783 13.98 -0.28 -26.69
C THR A 783 13.43 0.91 -25.91
N ALA A 784 14.31 1.62 -25.20
CA ALA A 784 13.95 2.80 -24.43
C ALA A 784 13.63 4.00 -25.35
N PRO A 785 12.48 4.69 -25.19
CA PRO A 785 12.04 5.72 -26.12
C PRO A 785 12.76 7.05 -25.91
N GLU A 786 13.69 7.43 -26.80
CA GLU A 786 14.32 8.76 -26.77
C GLU A 786 13.29 9.87 -27.03
N THR A 787 12.36 9.58 -27.93
CA THR A 787 11.19 10.40 -28.21
C THR A 787 9.90 9.61 -28.01
N LEU A 788 8.81 10.33 -27.80
CA LEU A 788 7.45 9.80 -27.80
C LEU A 788 6.71 10.36 -29.02
N PRO A 789 6.34 9.53 -30.02
CA PRO A 789 5.65 10.01 -31.20
C PRO A 789 4.36 10.75 -30.87
N ALA A 790 4.12 11.90 -31.47
CA ALA A 790 2.90 12.67 -31.26
C ALA A 790 2.38 13.32 -32.55
N ALA A 791 1.06 13.47 -32.64
CA ALA A 791 0.37 13.97 -33.82
C ALA A 791 -0.83 14.83 -33.44
N SER A 792 -1.17 15.79 -34.29
CA SER A 792 -2.41 16.57 -34.18
C SER A 792 -3.20 16.49 -35.47
N VAL A 793 -4.52 16.57 -35.30
CA VAL A 793 -5.50 16.63 -36.39
C VAL A 793 -5.78 18.07 -36.84
N TYR A 794 -5.14 19.05 -36.20
CA TYR A 794 -5.27 20.48 -36.46
C TYR A 794 -4.03 21.01 -37.16
N GLU A 795 -4.25 21.85 -38.19
CA GLU A 795 -3.19 22.59 -38.86
C GLU A 795 -2.48 23.56 -37.91
N LEU A 796 -1.30 24.03 -38.32
CA LEU A 796 -0.61 25.12 -37.62
C LEU A 796 -1.52 26.35 -37.55
N ASN A 797 -1.65 26.96 -36.37
CA ASN A 797 -2.60 28.06 -36.10
C ASN A 797 -4.08 27.68 -36.33
N GLY A 798 -4.40 26.38 -36.36
CA GLY A 798 -5.75 25.89 -36.58
C GLY A 798 -6.69 26.15 -35.40
N ASP A 799 -7.97 26.36 -35.71
CA ASP A 799 -9.05 26.41 -34.72
C ASP A 799 -9.47 24.98 -34.33
N VAL A 800 -9.83 24.78 -33.07
CA VAL A 800 -10.40 23.53 -32.56
C VAL A 800 -11.68 23.09 -33.30
N SER A 801 -12.33 24.01 -34.02
CA SER A 801 -13.48 23.74 -34.89
C SER A 801 -13.13 23.17 -36.28
N ALA A 802 -11.86 23.24 -36.69
CA ALA A 802 -11.40 22.91 -38.04
C ALA A 802 -10.41 21.73 -38.04
N VAL A 803 -10.97 20.51 -38.02
CA VAL A 803 -10.20 19.26 -38.12
C VAL A 803 -9.88 18.93 -39.58
N VAL A 804 -8.65 18.47 -39.87
CA VAL A 804 -8.24 18.06 -41.22
C VAL A 804 -8.88 16.73 -41.61
N GLU A 805 -9.52 16.72 -42.79
CA GLU A 805 -10.14 15.54 -43.39
C GLU A 805 -9.04 14.52 -43.79
N GLY A 806 -9.02 13.35 -43.14
CA GLY A 806 -7.95 12.33 -43.31
C GLY A 806 -7.08 12.10 -42.07
N GLY A 807 -7.22 12.92 -41.02
CA GLY A 807 -6.96 12.52 -39.63
C GLY A 807 -5.59 12.87 -39.03
N ILE A 808 -4.59 13.37 -39.77
CA ILE A 808 -3.33 13.90 -39.20
C ILE A 808 -2.87 15.11 -40.02
N ALA A 809 -2.73 16.25 -39.36
CA ALA A 809 -2.29 17.52 -39.95
C ALA A 809 -0.81 17.82 -39.63
N ARG A 810 -0.37 17.54 -38.40
CA ARG A 810 1.01 17.79 -37.96
C ARG A 810 1.56 16.67 -37.09
N ARG A 811 2.88 16.48 -37.13
CA ARG A 811 3.63 15.57 -36.28
C ARG A 811 4.78 16.30 -35.61
N GLN A 812 4.98 16.02 -34.34
CA GLN A 812 6.09 16.55 -33.54
C GLN A 812 6.36 15.56 -32.42
N ASP A 813 7.44 14.81 -32.53
CA ASP A 813 7.79 13.85 -31.50
C ASP A 813 8.24 14.58 -30.23
N LEU A 814 7.77 14.11 -29.07
CA LEU A 814 8.08 14.72 -27.78
C LEU A 814 9.40 14.16 -27.25
N CYS A 815 10.24 15.03 -26.68
CA CYS A 815 11.53 14.63 -26.14
C CYS A 815 11.43 14.22 -24.66
N ALA A 816 12.27 13.29 -24.23
CA ALA A 816 12.37 12.92 -22.82
C ALA A 816 12.95 14.09 -22.01
N TYR A 817 12.16 14.64 -21.08
CA TYR A 817 12.55 15.73 -20.19
C TYR A 817 13.82 15.36 -19.40
N PRO A 818 14.87 16.20 -19.32
CA PRO A 818 14.88 17.65 -19.48
C PRO A 818 15.12 18.18 -20.90
N GLU A 819 15.03 17.35 -21.93
CA GLU A 819 15.07 17.83 -23.30
C GLU A 819 13.69 18.32 -23.77
N VAL A 820 13.71 19.25 -24.71
CA VAL A 820 12.53 19.79 -25.40
C VAL A 820 12.64 19.55 -26.90
N SER A 821 11.49 19.47 -27.58
CA SER A 821 11.41 19.35 -29.03
C SER A 821 11.64 20.73 -29.67
N GLU A 822 12.89 21.08 -29.97
CA GLU A 822 13.27 22.37 -30.56
C GLU A 822 13.17 22.33 -32.09
N TYR A 823 12.47 23.31 -32.68
CA TYR A 823 12.44 23.49 -34.13
C TYR A 823 13.84 23.81 -34.66
N LYS A 824 14.23 23.17 -35.77
CA LYS A 824 15.58 23.30 -36.34
C LYS A 824 15.84 24.69 -36.95
N GLY A 825 14.79 25.47 -37.20
CA GLY A 825 14.83 26.75 -37.93
C GLY A 825 14.65 26.59 -39.45
N THR A 826 14.55 25.35 -39.94
CA THR A 826 14.40 25.00 -41.35
C THR A 826 13.54 23.74 -41.48
N GLY A 827 12.80 23.61 -42.58
CA GLY A 827 11.88 22.49 -42.82
C GLY A 827 10.42 22.93 -42.69
N ASP A 828 9.50 21.99 -42.90
CA ASP A 828 8.08 22.20 -42.66
C ASP A 828 7.77 22.03 -41.17
N PRO A 829 7.29 23.05 -40.44
CA PRO A 829 6.96 22.92 -39.02
C PRO A 829 5.84 21.92 -38.71
N ALA A 830 5.06 21.47 -39.70
CA ALA A 830 4.10 20.38 -39.53
C ALA A 830 4.76 18.98 -39.55
N SER A 831 6.05 18.87 -39.91
CA SER A 831 6.79 17.62 -39.98
C SER A 831 7.67 17.37 -38.76
N ALA A 832 7.62 16.15 -38.22
CA ALA A 832 8.46 15.73 -37.09
C ALA A 832 9.97 15.84 -37.40
N ASP A 833 10.37 15.67 -38.67
CA ASP A 833 11.76 15.77 -39.11
C ASP A 833 12.34 17.19 -38.97
N SER A 834 11.48 18.20 -38.78
CA SER A 834 11.89 19.58 -38.58
C SER A 834 12.27 19.90 -37.12
N TYR A 835 12.14 18.93 -36.21
CA TYR A 835 12.45 19.09 -34.80
C TYR A 835 13.64 18.21 -34.38
N ARG A 836 14.28 18.57 -33.27
CA ARG A 836 15.33 17.78 -32.60
C ARG A 836 15.18 17.88 -31.09
N CYS A 837 15.59 16.83 -30.39
CA CYS A 837 15.74 16.91 -28.95
C CYS A 837 16.97 17.73 -28.58
N LYS A 838 16.76 18.64 -27.63
CA LYS A 838 17.80 19.50 -27.09
C LYS A 838 17.51 19.78 -25.64
N LEU A 839 18.54 19.76 -24.80
CA LEU A 839 18.45 20.18 -23.41
C LEU A 839 17.80 21.55 -23.29
N ASP A 840 16.85 21.69 -22.36
CA ASP A 840 16.17 22.95 -22.08
C ASP A 840 17.09 23.97 -21.38
N ALA A 841 18.05 24.52 -22.10
CA ALA A 841 18.95 25.55 -21.61
C ALA A 841 18.32 26.96 -21.58
N ARG A 842 17.10 27.10 -22.13
CA ARG A 842 16.38 28.38 -22.22
C ARG A 842 15.30 28.53 -21.15
N GLY A 843 15.01 27.48 -20.37
CA GLY A 843 14.00 27.49 -19.33
C GLY A 843 12.56 27.43 -19.87
N TRP A 844 12.32 26.73 -20.97
CA TRP A 844 10.98 26.51 -21.53
C TRP A 844 10.02 25.90 -20.50
N LEU A 845 10.56 25.04 -19.63
CA LEU A 845 9.84 24.32 -18.58
C LEU A 845 10.35 24.69 -17.19
N GLU A 846 11.04 25.82 -17.05
CA GLU A 846 11.43 26.38 -15.75
C GLU A 846 10.32 27.27 -15.20
N PHE A 847 9.87 26.97 -13.98
CA PHE A 847 8.82 27.71 -13.29
C PHE A 847 9.32 28.18 -11.92
N PRO A 848 8.75 29.26 -11.36
CA PRO A 848 9.07 29.68 -10.00
C PRO A 848 8.92 28.52 -9.01
N PRO A 849 9.91 28.26 -8.14
CA PRO A 849 9.86 27.12 -7.23
C PRO A 849 8.73 27.28 -6.21
N LEU A 850 8.22 26.16 -5.71
CA LEU A 850 7.42 26.15 -4.48
C LEU A 850 8.33 26.41 -3.28
N ASP A 851 7.87 27.22 -2.33
CA ASP A 851 8.64 27.53 -1.14
C ASP A 851 8.77 26.28 -0.25
N ARG A 852 10.02 25.87 0.03
CA ARG A 852 10.33 24.64 0.79
C ARG A 852 10.17 24.82 2.32
N HIS A 853 9.68 25.96 2.83
CA HIS A 853 9.96 26.42 4.21
C HIS A 853 8.77 26.79 5.11
N GLY A 854 7.51 26.62 4.70
CA GLY A 854 6.35 26.94 5.55
C GLY A 854 6.22 26.12 6.85
N TYR A 855 6.78 24.91 6.93
CA TYR A 855 6.46 23.97 8.02
C TYR A 855 7.37 23.99 9.26
N LEU A 856 8.55 24.62 9.19
CA LEU A 856 9.54 24.58 10.29
C LEU A 856 9.56 25.86 11.14
N LYS A 857 8.72 26.85 10.86
CA LYS A 857 8.68 28.11 11.62
C LYS A 857 7.59 28.22 12.67
N SER A 858 6.71 27.22 12.82
CA SER A 858 5.58 27.26 13.76
C SER A 858 5.52 26.10 14.77
N GLN A 859 6.65 25.45 15.09
CA GLN A 859 6.75 24.58 16.27
C GLN A 859 7.71 25.16 17.31
#